data_AF-A0A449BRD3-F1
#
_entry.id   AF-A0A449BRD3-F1
#
_cell.length_a   1.000
_cell.length_b   1.000
_cell.length_c   1.000
_cell.angle_alpha   90.00
_cell.angle_beta   90.00
_cell.angle_gamma   90.00
#
_symmetry.space_group_name_H-M   'P 1'
#
loop_
_entity.id
_entity.type
_entity.pdbx_description
1 polymer ?
#
loop_
_entity_poly.entity_id
_entity_poly.type
_entity_poly.pdbx_seq_one_letter_code
_entity_poly.pdbx_strand_id
1 'polypeptide(L)'
;MGFLKIGTPLSWEDVQNVKSLIRLYGILQFVHSYKCNKDRNDEHIMFGDEIEYIVIRNDDKLKESSALLCATDLIDEMMNLESGTDCQYGSHWTPEYSSFTIEGTPSVPFKFEFNSSYFIEHCMKIRRHKLNNVLSGLPGVRVITLPCYPNVLLDNSLMMAKRINLENKKQKKNEKNKQEIIDTSPIDYNSIKINQTIQKVENGEENNEENETKKQPSQKSETKIISIDIISDIDENKSTHFVSSDIAQHKYDDLLIPDISMDGDDSNNRKNIKNDDVVDKGDEANENAGIEGEDNIYMPTIKEDSIFKCELFKPEITNEYSNSCLVTDMVISPHSRYVTLTKNIRKRRGTKVISFNEIYKDVHTENMDIWKLSLDKNDDRLFKKKFKKKTLDAHLIWNKSMTNEKKIEKVEKAEKNAEKKKVEKIEEQNDKTELLDKVIKHSLFSNIDDDEDYVYSYNREFIEEYSKKCKNPIKNYVYLDAMFFGMSMCCQQITMSFQTIDDAKYVYDQLAVIAPLFLAITACTPYLGGFLTETDARWRVISNSVDCRTEDELSYISKPRYSGISLYISDELPLKNNYYFYNDIDIVLNKNVYDKLIKENVDEYLARHISSLFVRDPIVVFEGSFSEQDISTIKNIINEKNENVNNSKMWTEEEMNKIYLSDDFEFLEDYKEKVLSSHQHFENFQSTNWNSVRFKPPPILDNYLTGPSSIGWRVEFRTPDIQITDFENASVVALIMVLSKFILKKKLNLYIPMSKLEENLFRSSKRDAILKEKFYFRNDINYDTSNNDIEEKSIYEIFFNKTNGILYLCSLYIEEQFEQGLINLSAKNKINEYIQFIELRCKGEISTGASFLRKFILNHPSYEKNSYINNQINYDLCKLISDIGKGEIAPYELLGGFVDPHKERIKNNLRRISKRQYLKSLAYKFISGEDYTQYLLLNEDLKHDKDFFIQNKNTNYEESDESIDDNMLEFGKKLYQFSA
;
A
#
# COMPACT_ATOMS: atom_id res chain seq x y z
N MET A 1 -1.62 -5.05 2.05
CA MET A 1 -2.90 -5.12 1.26
C MET A 1 -4.10 -5.86 1.92
N GLY A 2 -5.20 -6.19 1.19
CA GLY A 2 -6.39 -6.92 1.70
C GLY A 2 -6.89 -8.05 0.76
N PHE A 3 -7.51 -9.10 1.33
CA PHE A 3 -7.79 -10.44 0.75
C PHE A 3 -7.70 -10.61 -0.78
N LEU A 4 -6.65 -11.32 -1.23
CA LEU A 4 -6.46 -11.86 -2.58
C LEU A 4 -6.89 -13.33 -2.64
N LYS A 5 -8.19 -13.58 -2.44
CA LYS A 5 -8.78 -14.93 -2.60
C LYS A 5 -9.07 -15.20 -4.07
N ILE A 6 -8.61 -16.34 -4.58
CA ILE A 6 -8.99 -16.84 -5.91
C ILE A 6 -10.45 -17.33 -5.85
N GLY A 7 -11.27 -16.87 -6.80
CA GLY A 7 -12.69 -17.20 -6.93
C GLY A 7 -13.40 -16.26 -7.90
N THR A 8 -14.59 -16.62 -8.34
CA THR A 8 -15.41 -15.78 -9.25
C THR A 8 -15.94 -14.54 -8.52
N PRO A 9 -15.66 -13.32 -8.99
CA PRO A 9 -16.19 -12.10 -8.40
C PRO A 9 -17.48 -11.64 -9.09
N LEU A 10 -18.47 -11.22 -8.30
CA LEU A 10 -19.76 -10.74 -8.78
C LEU A 10 -19.67 -9.44 -9.59
N SER A 11 -20.57 -9.27 -10.57
CA SER A 11 -20.79 -7.99 -11.25
C SER A 11 -21.42 -6.96 -10.30
N TRP A 12 -21.33 -5.67 -10.62
CA TRP A 12 -21.98 -4.62 -9.83
C TRP A 12 -23.51 -4.79 -9.77
N GLU A 13 -24.09 -5.27 -10.87
CA GLU A 13 -25.50 -5.61 -10.99
C GLU A 13 -25.89 -6.72 -10.00
N ASP A 14 -25.10 -7.79 -9.89
CA ASP A 14 -25.35 -8.90 -8.94
C ASP A 14 -25.06 -8.50 -7.48
N VAL A 15 -24.04 -7.66 -7.26
CA VAL A 15 -23.74 -7.07 -5.95
C VAL A 15 -24.94 -6.31 -5.39
N GLN A 16 -25.83 -5.74 -6.22
CA GLN A 16 -27.05 -5.10 -5.70
C GLN A 16 -27.95 -6.08 -4.95
N ASN A 17 -28.04 -7.32 -5.42
CA ASN A 17 -28.95 -8.33 -4.89
C ASN A 17 -28.50 -8.89 -3.53
N VAL A 18 -27.22 -8.75 -3.19
CA VAL A 18 -26.59 -9.36 -2.00
C VAL A 18 -26.05 -8.34 -0.99
N LYS A 19 -25.82 -7.08 -1.38
CA LYS A 19 -25.09 -6.09 -0.55
C LYS A 19 -25.63 -5.93 0.87
N SER A 20 -26.95 -6.00 1.07
CA SER A 20 -27.60 -5.86 2.39
C SER A 20 -27.32 -7.06 3.31
N LEU A 21 -27.17 -8.27 2.74
CA LEU A 21 -26.76 -9.48 3.46
C LEU A 21 -25.26 -9.44 3.76
N ILE A 22 -24.42 -9.06 2.79
CA ILE A 22 -22.98 -8.86 2.99
C ILE A 22 -22.70 -7.81 4.09
N ARG A 23 -23.54 -6.77 4.18
CA ARG A 23 -23.51 -5.74 5.23
C ARG A 23 -23.90 -6.32 6.60
N LEU A 24 -24.92 -7.19 6.66
CA LEU A 24 -25.31 -7.91 7.89
C LEU A 24 -24.20 -8.86 8.37
N TYR A 25 -23.68 -9.74 7.50
CA TYR A 25 -22.56 -10.61 7.84
C TYR A 25 -21.34 -9.82 8.31
N GLY A 26 -20.99 -8.74 7.60
CA GLY A 26 -19.83 -7.91 7.93
C GLY A 26 -19.91 -7.25 9.31
N ILE A 27 -21.10 -6.86 9.77
CA ILE A 27 -21.26 -6.31 11.12
C ILE A 27 -21.28 -7.40 12.19
N LEU A 28 -21.83 -8.59 11.90
CA LEU A 28 -21.79 -9.74 12.82
C LEU A 28 -20.35 -10.24 13.02
N GLN A 29 -19.54 -10.30 11.96
CA GLN A 29 -18.10 -10.58 12.02
C GLN A 29 -17.33 -9.54 12.85
N PHE A 30 -17.63 -8.25 12.69
CA PHE A 30 -17.01 -7.21 13.52
C PHE A 30 -17.39 -7.35 15.01
N VAL A 31 -18.69 -7.51 15.31
CA VAL A 31 -19.17 -7.67 16.69
C VAL A 31 -18.57 -8.89 17.36
N HIS A 32 -18.40 -10.01 16.62
CA HIS A 32 -17.73 -11.20 17.12
C HIS A 32 -16.24 -10.94 17.41
N SER A 33 -15.48 -10.42 16.45
CA SER A 33 -14.06 -10.06 16.66
C SER A 33 -13.88 -9.08 17.83
N TYR A 34 -14.70 -8.03 17.91
CA TYR A 34 -14.68 -7.07 19.03
C TYR A 34 -14.94 -7.76 20.37
N LYS A 35 -16.00 -8.57 20.50
CA LYS A 35 -16.30 -9.29 21.76
C LYS A 35 -15.18 -10.23 22.20
N CYS A 36 -14.54 -10.93 21.26
CA CYS A 36 -13.43 -11.85 21.54
C CYS A 36 -12.11 -11.14 21.86
N ASN A 37 -11.97 -9.83 21.62
CA ASN A 37 -10.70 -9.12 21.71
C ASN A 37 -10.74 -7.77 22.44
N LYS A 38 -11.90 -7.27 22.89
CA LYS A 38 -12.01 -5.95 23.54
C LYS A 38 -11.23 -5.83 24.86
N ASP A 39 -11.13 -6.92 25.61
CA ASP A 39 -10.47 -6.97 26.93
C ASP A 39 -9.01 -7.49 26.85
N ARG A 40 -8.42 -7.57 25.64
CA ARG A 40 -7.06 -8.10 25.45
C ARG A 40 -5.98 -7.12 25.90
N ASN A 41 -4.86 -7.67 26.33
CA ASN A 41 -3.69 -6.95 26.82
C ASN A 41 -2.42 -7.62 26.28
N ASP A 42 -1.84 -7.05 25.22
CA ASP A 42 -0.76 -7.69 24.44
C ASP A 42 0.63 -7.24 24.93
N GLU A 43 1.37 -8.14 25.58
CA GLU A 43 2.74 -7.86 26.04
C GLU A 43 3.76 -7.76 24.88
N HIS A 44 3.47 -8.33 23.72
CA HIS A 44 4.39 -8.46 22.59
C HIS A 44 3.86 -7.72 21.36
N ILE A 45 3.99 -6.40 21.40
CA ILE A 45 3.57 -5.49 20.33
C ILE A 45 4.66 -5.32 19.27
N MET A 46 4.22 -5.21 18.00
CA MET A 46 5.04 -5.40 16.80
C MET A 46 4.72 -4.31 15.75
N PHE A 47 5.61 -4.10 14.78
CA PHE A 47 5.33 -3.25 13.62
C PHE A 47 5.99 -3.76 12.33
N GLY A 48 5.45 -3.37 11.19
CA GLY A 48 6.00 -3.70 9.87
C GLY A 48 5.73 -2.60 8.85
N ASP A 49 6.56 -2.55 7.82
CA ASP A 49 6.45 -1.63 6.69
C ASP A 49 5.99 -2.35 5.42
N GLU A 50 5.12 -1.69 4.65
CA GLU A 50 4.74 -2.09 3.29
C GLU A 50 5.46 -1.14 2.30
N ILE A 51 6.21 -1.70 1.35
CA ILE A 51 7.00 -0.96 0.34
C ILE A 51 6.60 -1.41 -1.06
N GLU A 52 6.20 -0.45 -1.90
CA GLU A 52 5.71 -0.71 -3.25
C GLU A 52 6.78 -0.33 -4.30
N TYR A 53 7.25 -1.32 -5.07
CA TYR A 53 8.30 -1.18 -6.08
C TYR A 53 7.71 -1.20 -7.50
N ILE A 54 8.26 -0.36 -8.41
CA ILE A 54 7.96 -0.38 -9.85
C ILE A 54 9.03 -1.21 -10.57
N VAL A 55 8.60 -2.22 -11.33
CA VAL A 55 9.48 -2.97 -12.26
C VAL A 55 9.65 -2.17 -13.55
N ILE A 56 10.90 -1.80 -13.86
CA ILE A 56 11.26 -1.06 -15.09
C ILE A 56 12.22 -1.85 -15.96
N ARG A 57 12.21 -1.54 -17.26
CA ARG A 57 13.24 -1.91 -18.24
C ARG A 57 13.86 -0.64 -18.81
N ASN A 58 15.18 -0.50 -18.74
CA ASN A 58 15.94 0.56 -19.41
C ASN A 58 16.67 -0.01 -20.64
N ASP A 59 16.34 0.48 -21.84
CA ASP A 59 17.03 0.08 -23.09
C ASP A 59 18.18 1.04 -23.40
N ASP A 60 19.39 0.66 -23.02
CA ASP A 60 20.60 1.45 -23.28
C ASP A 60 20.92 1.69 -24.76
N LYS A 61 20.31 0.95 -25.70
CA LYS A 61 20.48 1.14 -27.15
C LYS A 61 19.47 2.12 -27.73
N LEU A 62 18.21 2.00 -27.35
CA LEU A 62 17.13 2.85 -27.84
C LEU A 62 17.02 4.19 -27.08
N LYS A 63 17.58 4.28 -25.86
CA LYS A 63 17.34 5.39 -24.92
C LYS A 63 15.86 5.56 -24.58
N GLU A 64 15.21 4.41 -24.40
CA GLU A 64 13.83 4.28 -23.98
C GLU A 64 13.75 3.47 -22.69
N SER A 65 12.82 3.84 -21.82
CA SER A 65 12.45 3.04 -20.65
C SER A 65 10.99 2.62 -20.75
N SER A 66 10.67 1.49 -20.14
CA SER A 66 9.32 0.94 -20.05
C SER A 66 9.03 0.48 -18.63
N ALA A 67 7.79 0.64 -18.16
CA ALA A 67 7.28 -0.19 -17.07
C ALA A 67 7.01 -1.61 -17.60
N LEU A 68 7.41 -2.63 -16.85
CA LEU A 68 7.36 -4.02 -17.29
C LEU A 68 6.15 -4.72 -16.66
N LEU A 69 5.17 -5.08 -17.48
CA LEU A 69 3.92 -5.73 -17.07
C LEU A 69 4.21 -7.22 -16.83
N CYS A 70 4.77 -7.54 -15.66
CA CYS A 70 5.18 -8.89 -15.25
C CYS A 70 5.14 -9.12 -13.72
N ALA A 71 4.49 -8.24 -12.95
CA ALA A 71 4.48 -8.31 -11.49
C ALA A 71 3.93 -9.65 -10.99
N THR A 72 2.81 -10.13 -11.55
CA THR A 72 2.20 -11.42 -11.17
C THR A 72 3.14 -12.60 -11.43
N ASP A 73 3.80 -12.68 -12.61
CA ASP A 73 4.77 -13.74 -12.92
C ASP A 73 5.99 -13.74 -11.97
N LEU A 74 6.33 -12.57 -11.42
CA LEU A 74 7.45 -12.39 -10.48
C LEU A 74 7.09 -12.85 -9.06
N ILE A 75 5.82 -12.73 -8.62
CA ILE A 75 5.38 -13.18 -7.28
C ILE A 75 5.67 -14.66 -7.08
N ASP A 76 5.31 -15.49 -8.05
CA ASP A 76 5.54 -16.94 -7.99
C ASP A 76 7.02 -17.25 -7.76
N GLU A 77 7.93 -16.62 -8.49
CA GLU A 77 9.38 -16.86 -8.36
C GLU A 77 9.93 -16.32 -7.03
N MET A 78 9.50 -15.14 -6.59
CA MET A 78 9.89 -14.56 -5.31
C MET A 78 9.41 -15.42 -4.12
N MET A 79 8.15 -15.85 -4.12
CA MET A 79 7.59 -16.70 -3.05
C MET A 79 8.23 -18.10 -3.02
N ASN A 80 8.57 -18.67 -4.18
CA ASN A 80 9.35 -19.91 -4.24
C ASN A 80 10.76 -19.72 -3.62
N LEU A 81 11.43 -18.61 -3.89
CA LEU A 81 12.76 -18.32 -3.31
C LEU A 81 12.71 -18.14 -1.79
N GLU A 82 11.73 -17.43 -1.26
CA GLU A 82 11.55 -17.25 0.18
C GLU A 82 11.27 -18.60 0.87
N SER A 83 10.44 -19.47 0.26
CA SER A 83 10.15 -20.82 0.76
C SER A 83 11.36 -21.76 0.82
N GLY A 84 12.43 -21.45 0.07
CA GLY A 84 13.67 -22.23 0.03
C GLY A 84 14.67 -21.92 1.14
N THR A 85 14.38 -20.97 2.03
CA THR A 85 15.32 -20.46 3.04
C THR A 85 14.64 -20.12 4.36
N ASP A 86 15.06 -20.77 5.45
CA ASP A 86 14.78 -20.29 6.81
C ASP A 86 15.57 -19.00 7.06
N CYS A 87 15.00 -17.87 6.62
CA CYS A 87 15.63 -16.57 6.69
C CYS A 87 14.91 -15.69 7.72
N GLN A 88 15.64 -15.28 8.77
CA GLN A 88 15.21 -14.21 9.69
C GLN A 88 14.89 -12.90 8.94
N TYR A 89 15.41 -12.74 7.72
CA TYR A 89 15.20 -11.61 6.81
C TYR A 89 14.39 -12.03 5.58
N GLY A 90 13.46 -12.96 5.78
CA GLY A 90 12.44 -13.33 4.81
C GLY A 90 11.55 -12.14 4.46
N SER A 91 10.82 -12.25 3.35
CA SER A 91 9.89 -11.20 2.91
C SER A 91 8.64 -11.82 2.30
N HIS A 92 7.50 -11.21 2.54
CA HIS A 92 6.26 -11.57 1.85
C HIS A 92 6.09 -10.64 0.64
N TRP A 93 5.58 -11.20 -0.46
CA TRP A 93 5.52 -10.53 -1.75
C TRP A 93 4.11 -10.60 -2.32
N THR A 94 3.56 -9.44 -2.67
CA THR A 94 2.17 -9.27 -3.07
C THR A 94 2.06 -8.45 -4.37
N PRO A 95 1.25 -8.88 -5.35
CA PRO A 95 1.01 -8.08 -6.55
C PRO A 95 0.08 -6.92 -6.18
N GLU A 96 0.44 -5.68 -6.54
CA GLU A 96 -0.47 -4.54 -6.38
C GLU A 96 -1.49 -4.49 -7.55
N TYR A 97 -2.34 -3.47 -7.56
CA TYR A 97 -3.31 -3.15 -8.62
C TYR A 97 -2.66 -3.07 -10.02
N SER A 98 -1.41 -2.66 -10.11
CA SER A 98 -0.71 -2.46 -11.37
C SER A 98 0.09 -3.70 -11.78
N SER A 99 0.01 -4.07 -13.05
CA SER A 99 0.78 -5.20 -13.63
C SER A 99 2.30 -5.02 -13.57
N PHE A 100 2.82 -3.84 -13.19
CA PHE A 100 4.25 -3.56 -12.99
C PHE A 100 4.63 -3.25 -11.53
N THR A 101 3.69 -3.30 -10.58
CA THR A 101 3.93 -2.94 -9.18
C THR A 101 3.91 -4.17 -8.27
N ILE A 102 4.92 -4.28 -7.42
CA ILE A 102 5.07 -5.35 -6.42
C ILE A 102 5.22 -4.74 -5.02
N GLU A 103 4.35 -5.11 -4.09
CA GLU A 103 4.44 -4.82 -2.66
C GLU A 103 5.37 -5.87 -2.01
N GLY A 104 6.27 -5.42 -1.15
CA GLY A 104 7.16 -6.28 -0.37
C GLY A 104 7.18 -5.88 1.10
N THR A 105 6.90 -6.82 1.99
CA THR A 105 6.83 -6.62 3.44
C THR A 105 7.81 -7.56 4.17
N PRO A 106 8.27 -7.26 5.40
CA PRO A 106 9.05 -8.23 6.18
C PRO A 106 8.18 -9.43 6.57
N SER A 107 8.66 -10.67 6.38
CA SER A 107 7.86 -11.88 6.66
C SER A 107 7.58 -12.08 8.15
N VAL A 108 8.48 -11.59 9.01
CA VAL A 108 8.31 -11.45 10.45
C VAL A 108 8.34 -9.96 10.77
N PRO A 109 7.30 -9.38 11.40
CA PRO A 109 7.32 -7.97 11.78
C PRO A 109 8.39 -7.70 12.83
N PHE A 110 8.85 -6.46 12.92
CA PHE A 110 9.80 -6.01 13.93
C PHE A 110 9.12 -5.92 15.30
N LYS A 111 9.86 -6.15 16.38
CA LYS A 111 9.40 -5.79 17.72
C LYS A 111 9.17 -4.28 17.79
N PHE A 112 8.10 -3.84 18.44
CA PHE A 112 7.85 -2.41 18.66
C PHE A 112 8.79 -1.91 19.78
N GLU A 113 10.05 -1.68 19.44
CA GLU A 113 11.16 -1.29 20.30
C GLU A 113 12.07 -0.27 19.58
N PHE A 114 12.69 0.64 20.32
CA PHE A 114 13.67 1.58 19.75
C PHE A 114 14.86 0.87 19.12
N ASN A 115 15.25 -0.28 19.68
CA ASN A 115 16.41 -1.05 19.24
C ASN A 115 16.23 -1.65 17.83
N SER A 116 15.01 -1.76 17.29
CA SER A 116 14.78 -2.21 15.92
C SER A 116 15.10 -1.16 14.85
N SER A 117 15.30 0.10 15.23
CA SER A 117 15.48 1.24 14.31
C SER A 117 16.65 1.13 13.33
N TYR A 118 17.77 0.50 13.74
CA TYR A 118 18.95 0.33 12.88
C TYR A 118 18.80 -0.80 11.85
N PHE A 119 17.78 -1.66 12.00
CA PHE A 119 17.62 -2.84 11.15
C PHE A 119 16.68 -2.62 9.95
N ILE A 120 15.74 -1.66 10.04
CA ILE A 120 14.73 -1.38 9.01
C ILE A 120 15.38 -1.15 7.62
N GLU A 121 16.42 -0.32 7.55
CA GLU A 121 17.17 -0.02 6.31
C GLU A 121 17.79 -1.29 5.69
N HIS A 122 18.28 -2.20 6.53
CA HIS A 122 18.86 -3.46 6.09
C HIS A 122 17.79 -4.40 5.49
N CYS A 123 16.59 -4.50 6.09
CA CYS A 123 15.46 -5.23 5.51
C CYS A 123 15.00 -4.66 4.15
N MET A 124 14.99 -3.35 3.97
CA MET A 124 14.63 -2.72 2.69
C MET A 124 15.68 -3.00 1.61
N LYS A 125 16.97 -2.86 1.95
CA LYS A 125 18.09 -3.19 1.05
C LYS A 125 18.13 -4.68 0.69
N ILE A 126 17.82 -5.58 1.61
CA ILE A 126 17.70 -7.03 1.35
C ILE A 126 16.54 -7.32 0.38
N ARG A 127 15.34 -6.76 0.61
CA ARG A 127 14.18 -6.86 -0.31
C ARG A 127 14.54 -6.38 -1.72
N ARG A 128 15.13 -5.19 -1.85
CA ARG A 128 15.58 -4.63 -3.14
C ARG A 128 16.65 -5.49 -3.81
N HIS A 129 17.56 -6.10 -3.05
CA HIS A 129 18.60 -6.98 -3.58
C HIS A 129 18.01 -8.30 -4.09
N LYS A 130 17.12 -8.97 -3.33
CA LYS A 130 16.41 -10.19 -3.75
C LYS A 130 15.70 -9.98 -5.09
N LEU A 131 14.86 -8.94 -5.19
CA LEU A 131 14.14 -8.58 -6.43
C LEU A 131 15.08 -8.38 -7.63
N ASN A 132 16.13 -7.57 -7.47
CA ASN A 132 17.06 -7.28 -8.56
C ASN A 132 17.92 -8.49 -8.96
N ASN A 133 18.15 -9.45 -8.06
CA ASN A 133 18.84 -10.70 -8.38
C ASN A 133 17.98 -11.60 -9.29
N VAL A 134 16.67 -11.71 -9.02
CA VAL A 134 15.73 -12.46 -9.90
C VAL A 134 15.62 -11.80 -11.26
N LEU A 135 15.41 -10.48 -11.28
CA LEU A 135 15.28 -9.70 -12.52
C LEU A 135 16.58 -9.63 -13.34
N SER A 136 17.74 -9.99 -12.77
CA SER A 136 19.04 -9.97 -13.46
C SER A 136 19.10 -10.87 -14.71
N GLY A 137 18.19 -11.85 -14.84
CA GLY A 137 18.02 -12.67 -16.04
C GLY A 137 17.56 -11.89 -17.28
N LEU A 138 17.02 -10.69 -17.12
CA LEU A 138 16.54 -9.83 -18.22
C LEU A 138 17.43 -8.57 -18.37
N PRO A 139 18.01 -8.32 -19.56
CA PRO A 139 18.94 -7.21 -19.75
C PRO A 139 18.22 -5.85 -19.61
N GLY A 140 18.71 -5.04 -18.68
CA GLY A 140 18.20 -3.70 -18.38
C GLY A 140 16.97 -3.66 -17.47
N VAL A 141 16.51 -4.81 -16.94
CA VAL A 141 15.34 -4.87 -16.05
C VAL A 141 15.75 -4.80 -14.58
N ARG A 142 15.11 -3.91 -13.81
CA ARG A 142 15.39 -3.63 -12.39
C ARG A 142 14.13 -3.13 -11.68
N VAL A 143 14.13 -3.16 -10.35
CA VAL A 143 13.11 -2.43 -9.55
C VAL A 143 13.60 -1.06 -9.09
N ILE A 144 12.68 -0.10 -9.09
CA ILE A 144 12.87 1.24 -8.53
C ILE A 144 11.72 1.60 -7.56
N THR A 145 11.95 2.61 -6.73
CA THR A 145 10.95 3.19 -5.82
C THR A 145 10.67 4.64 -6.24
N LEU A 146 9.50 4.86 -6.85
CA LEU A 146 8.95 6.17 -7.25
C LEU A 146 7.44 6.13 -7.07
N PRO A 147 6.77 7.22 -6.64
CA PRO A 147 5.31 7.20 -6.46
C PRO A 147 4.51 6.98 -7.74
N CYS A 148 5.07 7.26 -8.92
CA CYS A 148 4.51 6.79 -10.17
C CYS A 148 5.56 6.75 -11.29
N TYR A 149 5.27 5.96 -12.33
CA TYR A 149 6.07 5.90 -13.54
C TYR A 149 5.94 7.24 -14.32
N PRO A 150 7.04 7.87 -14.81
CA PRO A 150 7.01 9.29 -15.18
C PRO A 150 6.07 9.64 -16.34
N ASN A 151 6.11 8.85 -17.42
CA ASN A 151 5.16 9.00 -18.52
C ASN A 151 4.78 7.64 -19.12
N VAL A 152 3.62 7.12 -18.70
CA VAL A 152 3.03 5.87 -19.23
C VAL A 152 2.35 6.01 -20.60
N LEU A 153 2.26 7.23 -21.14
CA LEU A 153 1.52 7.56 -22.36
C LEU A 153 2.42 7.66 -23.61
N LEU A 154 3.66 7.17 -23.53
CA LEU A 154 4.61 7.10 -24.64
C LEU A 154 4.46 5.76 -25.38
N ASP A 155 4.76 5.73 -26.68
CA ASP A 155 4.50 4.53 -27.52
C ASP A 155 5.20 3.25 -27.02
N ASN A 156 6.33 3.40 -26.30
CA ASN A 156 7.16 2.31 -25.80
C ASN A 156 7.28 2.27 -24.26
N SER A 157 6.52 3.10 -23.50
CA SER A 157 6.61 3.14 -22.03
C SER A 157 5.96 1.97 -21.30
N LEU A 158 5.23 1.09 -22.00
CA LEU A 158 4.59 -0.09 -21.44
C LEU A 158 4.99 -1.32 -22.27
N MET A 159 5.53 -2.35 -21.61
CA MET A 159 5.98 -3.59 -22.25
C MET A 159 5.53 -4.80 -21.42
N MET A 160 5.09 -5.87 -22.07
CA MET A 160 4.74 -7.14 -21.40
C MET A 160 5.89 -8.13 -21.54
N ALA A 161 6.04 -9.02 -20.55
CA ALA A 161 6.98 -10.12 -20.56
C ALA A 161 6.22 -11.45 -20.55
N LYS A 162 6.65 -12.44 -21.34
CA LYS A 162 6.08 -13.80 -21.32
C LYS A 162 7.17 -14.84 -21.10
N ARG A 163 7.02 -15.64 -20.03
CA ARG A 163 7.98 -16.67 -19.61
C ARG A 163 8.26 -17.70 -20.71
N ILE A 164 9.54 -17.94 -21.00
CA ILE A 164 9.99 -18.94 -21.97
C ILE A 164 10.09 -20.30 -21.27
N ASN A 165 8.98 -21.03 -21.20
CA ASN A 165 8.96 -22.39 -20.63
C ASN A 165 9.83 -23.34 -21.50
N LEU A 166 11.02 -23.68 -21.00
CA LEU A 166 12.03 -24.46 -21.73
C LEU A 166 11.61 -25.92 -22.00
N GLU A 167 10.67 -26.46 -21.23
CA GLU A 167 10.18 -27.83 -21.37
C GLU A 167 9.46 -28.05 -22.72
N ASN A 168 8.63 -27.09 -23.14
CA ASN A 168 7.91 -27.15 -24.43
C ASN A 168 8.86 -27.13 -25.64
N LYS A 169 10.10 -26.63 -25.47
CA LYS A 169 11.15 -26.70 -26.51
C LYS A 169 11.84 -28.08 -26.57
N LYS A 170 11.73 -28.95 -25.54
CA LYS A 170 12.14 -30.37 -25.61
C LYS A 170 11.12 -31.22 -26.38
N GLN A 171 9.82 -31.06 -26.11
CA GLN A 171 8.76 -31.76 -26.86
C GLN A 171 8.81 -31.42 -28.36
N LYS A 172 8.83 -30.14 -28.73
CA LYS A 172 8.92 -29.72 -30.15
C LYS A 172 10.23 -30.09 -30.86
N LYS A 173 11.29 -30.47 -30.13
CA LYS A 173 12.48 -31.11 -30.73
C LYS A 173 12.28 -32.61 -30.96
N ASN A 174 11.64 -33.31 -30.03
CA ASN A 174 11.33 -34.73 -30.18
C ASN A 174 10.30 -35.02 -31.28
N GLU A 175 9.44 -34.07 -31.61
CA GLU A 175 8.54 -34.15 -32.77
C GLU A 175 9.29 -33.98 -34.10
N LYS A 176 10.15 -32.95 -34.23
CA LYS A 176 10.98 -32.78 -35.44
C LYS A 176 11.92 -33.96 -35.69
N ASN A 177 12.53 -34.50 -34.63
CA ASN A 177 13.37 -35.70 -34.70
C ASN A 177 12.57 -37.01 -34.97
N LYS A 178 11.24 -36.95 -35.15
CA LYS A 178 10.40 -38.07 -35.59
C LYS A 178 9.89 -37.93 -37.03
N GLN A 179 10.21 -36.85 -37.73
CA GLN A 179 9.85 -36.64 -39.15
C GLN A 179 11.04 -36.76 -40.10
N GLU A 180 12.23 -37.08 -39.60
CA GLU A 180 13.40 -37.51 -40.38
C GLU A 180 13.63 -39.02 -40.21
N ILE A 181 12.72 -39.85 -40.75
CA ILE A 181 12.92 -41.23 -41.27
C ILE A 181 11.61 -41.68 -41.93
N ILE A 182 11.52 -41.43 -43.25
CA ILE A 182 10.81 -42.18 -44.32
C ILE A 182 11.11 -41.39 -45.60
N ASP A 183 11.41 -42.08 -46.69
CA ASP A 183 12.19 -41.56 -47.81
C ASP A 183 11.38 -41.48 -49.13
N THR A 184 12.02 -40.98 -50.20
CA THR A 184 11.67 -41.07 -51.63
C THR A 184 10.76 -40.00 -52.29
N SER A 185 11.45 -38.95 -52.76
CA SER A 185 11.34 -38.42 -54.14
C SER A 185 10.17 -37.48 -54.55
N PRO A 186 10.37 -36.54 -55.52
CA PRO A 186 9.43 -35.45 -55.79
C PRO A 186 8.72 -35.49 -57.16
N ILE A 187 7.57 -34.80 -57.27
CA ILE A 187 6.93 -34.35 -58.52
C ILE A 187 6.44 -32.89 -58.33
N ASP A 188 6.28 -32.14 -59.42
CA ASP A 188 6.29 -30.67 -59.52
C ASP A 188 4.93 -30.09 -60.03
N TYR A 189 4.86 -28.76 -60.10
CA TYR A 189 3.92 -27.85 -60.82
C TYR A 189 2.75 -27.13 -60.10
N ASN A 190 2.67 -25.84 -60.46
CA ASN A 190 1.65 -24.85 -60.10
C ASN A 190 0.36 -24.99 -60.94
N SER A 191 -0.81 -24.82 -60.32
CA SER A 191 -1.98 -24.07 -60.87
C SER A 191 -3.01 -23.84 -59.75
N ILE A 192 -3.50 -22.64 -59.42
CA ILE A 192 -4.16 -21.53 -60.17
C ILE A 192 -5.68 -21.74 -60.32
N LYS A 193 -6.45 -20.95 -59.53
CA LYS A 193 -7.87 -20.53 -59.73
C LYS A 193 -8.95 -21.65 -59.59
N ILE A 194 -10.25 -21.39 -59.38
CA ILE A 194 -11.01 -20.12 -59.25
C ILE A 194 -12.21 -20.26 -58.28
N ASN A 195 -12.89 -19.12 -58.03
CA ASN A 195 -14.25 -18.88 -57.48
C ASN A 195 -15.33 -19.96 -57.85
N GLN A 196 -16.57 -19.99 -57.32
CA GLN A 196 -17.46 -18.86 -56.95
C GLN A 196 -18.78 -19.30 -56.26
N THR A 197 -19.44 -18.36 -55.56
CA THR A 197 -20.91 -18.30 -55.23
C THR A 197 -21.57 -19.47 -54.47
N ILE A 198 -22.11 -19.33 -53.25
CA ILE A 198 -23.27 -18.49 -52.79
C ILE A 198 -24.62 -19.00 -53.34
N GLN A 199 -25.54 -19.50 -52.47
CA GLN A 199 -26.78 -18.83 -51.99
C GLN A 199 -27.81 -19.81 -51.35
N LYS A 200 -28.59 -19.30 -50.37
CA LYS A 200 -29.96 -19.71 -49.95
C LYS A 200 -30.18 -21.07 -49.24
N VAL A 201 -31.25 -21.27 -48.42
CA VAL A 201 -32.01 -20.43 -47.44
C VAL A 201 -33.19 -21.25 -46.87
N GLU A 202 -33.80 -20.77 -45.77
CA GLU A 202 -35.11 -21.16 -45.20
C GLU A 202 -35.26 -22.51 -44.47
N ASN A 203 -35.71 -22.39 -43.20
CA ASN A 203 -36.75 -23.14 -42.47
C ASN A 203 -36.72 -24.69 -42.41
N GLY A 204 -37.10 -25.33 -41.29
CA GLY A 204 -37.57 -24.84 -39.98
C GLY A 204 -38.55 -25.83 -39.33
N GLU A 205 -38.71 -25.78 -37.99
CA GLU A 205 -39.76 -26.47 -37.21
C GLU A 205 -39.69 -28.05 -37.24
N GLU A 206 -40.19 -28.85 -36.30
CA GLU A 206 -40.82 -28.61 -34.98
C GLU A 206 -40.72 -29.89 -34.07
N ASN A 207 -40.80 -29.69 -32.74
CA ASN A 207 -41.50 -30.49 -31.71
C ASN A 207 -41.21 -31.99 -31.34
N ASN A 208 -41.26 -32.19 -30.01
CA ASN A 208 -41.84 -33.31 -29.22
C ASN A 208 -41.08 -34.66 -29.07
N GLU A 209 -40.71 -35.06 -27.83
CA GLU A 209 -41.42 -35.97 -26.87
C GLU A 209 -41.04 -37.46 -27.09
N GLU A 210 -40.98 -38.39 -26.12
CA GLU A 210 -41.18 -38.39 -24.65
C GLU A 210 -40.52 -39.67 -24.04
N ASN A 211 -40.31 -39.72 -22.71
CA ASN A 211 -40.33 -40.95 -21.85
C ASN A 211 -39.35 -42.15 -22.10
N GLU A 212 -39.09 -43.08 -21.17
CA GLU A 212 -38.88 -43.03 -19.69
C GLU A 212 -38.17 -44.34 -19.21
N THR A 213 -37.79 -44.43 -17.93
CA THR A 213 -37.49 -45.66 -17.12
C THR A 213 -36.19 -46.50 -17.24
N LYS A 214 -35.30 -46.31 -16.24
CA LYS A 214 -34.83 -47.31 -15.23
C LYS A 214 -34.31 -48.71 -15.67
N LYS A 215 -32.99 -48.96 -15.56
CA LYS A 215 -32.34 -49.85 -14.53
C LYS A 215 -30.82 -50.10 -14.70
N GLN A 216 -30.13 -50.32 -13.57
CA GLN A 216 -28.77 -50.90 -13.42
C GLN A 216 -28.86 -52.46 -13.29
N PRO A 217 -27.77 -53.29 -13.22
CA PRO A 217 -26.35 -52.94 -13.01
C PRO A 217 -25.25 -53.75 -13.78
N SER A 218 -23.99 -53.38 -13.51
CA SER A 218 -22.77 -54.23 -13.35
C SER A 218 -21.80 -54.55 -14.52
N GLN A 219 -20.52 -54.24 -14.25
CA GLN A 219 -19.25 -54.89 -14.61
C GLN A 219 -18.76 -55.04 -16.09
N LYS A 220 -17.88 -54.10 -16.46
CA LYS A 220 -16.56 -54.27 -17.13
C LYS A 220 -16.34 -55.41 -18.15
N SER A 221 -16.11 -55.02 -19.41
CA SER A 221 -15.05 -55.55 -20.29
C SER A 221 -14.64 -54.47 -21.32
N GLU A 222 -13.57 -54.70 -22.11
CA GLU A 222 -12.76 -53.62 -22.71
C GLU A 222 -12.88 -53.48 -24.25
N THR A 223 -12.75 -52.23 -24.73
CA THR A 223 -12.52 -51.81 -26.14
C THR A 223 -13.66 -52.09 -27.16
N LYS A 224 -13.83 -51.29 -28.24
CA LYS A 224 -12.94 -50.28 -28.85
C LYS A 224 -13.70 -49.10 -29.51
N ILE A 225 -13.02 -47.96 -29.55
CA ILE A 225 -13.43 -46.64 -30.09
C ILE A 225 -13.98 -46.66 -31.53
N ILE A 226 -15.10 -45.95 -31.77
CA ILE A 226 -15.25 -44.94 -32.83
C ILE A 226 -16.14 -43.80 -32.31
N SER A 227 -15.57 -42.60 -32.17
CA SER A 227 -16.27 -41.31 -32.04
C SER A 227 -15.44 -40.25 -32.79
N ILE A 228 -16.06 -39.14 -33.20
CA ILE A 228 -15.44 -38.11 -34.05
C ILE A 228 -15.11 -36.88 -33.19
N ASP A 229 -13.84 -36.50 -33.15
CA ASP A 229 -13.40 -35.30 -32.43
C ASP A 229 -13.74 -34.02 -33.20
N ILE A 230 -14.33 -33.05 -32.50
CA ILE A 230 -14.36 -31.64 -32.89
C ILE A 230 -13.56 -30.89 -31.84
N ILE A 231 -12.47 -30.25 -32.27
CA ILE A 231 -11.48 -29.66 -31.36
C ILE A 231 -12.00 -28.33 -30.79
N SER A 232 -11.99 -28.22 -29.45
CA SER A 232 -12.22 -26.98 -28.71
C SER A 232 -11.39 -27.00 -27.42
N ASP A 233 -10.07 -26.92 -27.57
CA ASP A 233 -9.12 -27.05 -26.46
C ASP A 233 -9.07 -25.78 -25.59
N ILE A 234 -9.89 -25.78 -24.54
CA ILE A 234 -9.64 -25.04 -23.30
C ILE A 234 -8.69 -25.90 -22.47
N ASP A 235 -7.57 -25.34 -21.99
CA ASP A 235 -6.62 -26.06 -21.12
C ASP A 235 -6.28 -25.19 -19.90
N GLU A 236 -7.26 -25.05 -19.01
CA GLU A 236 -7.06 -24.57 -17.64
C GLU A 236 -6.81 -25.75 -16.68
N ASN A 237 -6.18 -25.44 -15.54
CA ASN A 237 -5.93 -26.30 -14.36
C ASN A 237 -4.66 -27.18 -14.35
N LYS A 238 -3.64 -26.65 -13.68
CA LYS A 238 -2.91 -27.39 -12.62
C LYS A 238 -2.36 -26.45 -11.55
N SER A 239 -3.23 -26.18 -10.58
CA SER A 239 -2.97 -26.01 -9.14
C SER A 239 -1.53 -25.67 -8.70
N THR A 240 -1.19 -24.50 -8.16
CA THR A 240 -1.79 -23.70 -7.05
C THR A 240 -1.70 -24.32 -5.64
N HIS A 241 -0.75 -23.83 -4.85
CA HIS A 241 -0.89 -23.66 -3.40
C HIS A 241 -0.29 -22.30 -3.03
N PHE A 242 -1.13 -21.33 -2.69
CA PHE A 242 -0.72 -20.03 -2.17
C PHE A 242 -1.26 -19.86 -0.76
N VAL A 243 -0.41 -19.42 0.16
CA VAL A 243 -0.71 -19.22 1.58
C VAL A 243 -0.77 -17.72 1.86
N SER A 244 -1.78 -17.27 2.60
CA SER A 244 -1.97 -15.84 2.94
C SER A 244 -0.85 -15.34 3.86
N SER A 245 -0.65 -14.02 3.88
CA SER A 245 0.19 -13.27 4.83
C SER A 245 -0.11 -13.49 6.31
N ASP A 246 -1.18 -14.22 6.64
CA ASP A 246 -1.74 -14.39 7.99
C ASP A 246 -1.64 -15.83 8.51
N ILE A 247 -0.98 -16.75 7.78
CA ILE A 247 -0.93 -18.18 8.12
C ILE A 247 0.53 -18.66 8.22
N ALA A 248 1.06 -18.68 9.45
CA ALA A 248 2.30 -19.36 9.80
C ALA A 248 1.99 -20.71 10.47
N GLN A 249 1.98 -21.80 9.71
CA GLN A 249 1.79 -23.14 10.28
C GLN A 249 3.07 -23.65 10.93
N HIS A 250 3.19 -23.49 12.25
CA HIS A 250 4.16 -24.24 13.04
C HIS A 250 3.57 -25.60 13.45
N LYS A 251 4.23 -26.69 13.05
CA LYS A 251 4.05 -28.00 13.67
C LYS A 251 4.99 -28.13 14.87
N TYR A 252 4.41 -28.24 16.06
CA TYR A 252 5.02 -28.89 17.21
C TYR A 252 4.05 -29.98 17.67
N ASP A 253 4.47 -31.24 17.61
CA ASP A 253 3.70 -32.36 18.14
C ASP A 253 3.90 -32.47 19.68
N ASP A 254 2.85 -32.88 20.40
CA ASP A 254 2.80 -32.86 21.87
C ASP A 254 3.82 -33.76 22.58
N LEU A 255 4.41 -33.26 23.68
CA LEU A 255 4.89 -34.09 24.79
C LEU A 255 4.54 -33.49 26.17
N LEU A 256 3.27 -33.72 26.54
CA LEU A 256 2.75 -33.97 27.89
C LEU A 256 3.43 -33.29 29.10
N ILE A 257 2.72 -32.30 29.64
CA ILE A 257 2.83 -31.80 31.02
C ILE A 257 2.58 -32.93 32.03
N PRO A 258 3.28 -32.90 33.18
CA PRO A 258 2.62 -33.16 34.46
C PRO A 258 2.81 -31.99 35.45
N ASP A 259 1.71 -31.37 35.86
CA ASP A 259 1.68 -30.32 36.89
C ASP A 259 2.00 -30.87 38.29
N ILE A 260 2.47 -30.00 39.20
CA ILE A 260 1.87 -29.69 40.52
C ILE A 260 2.88 -29.07 41.52
N SER A 261 2.44 -27.98 42.17
CA SER A 261 2.92 -27.35 43.43
C SER A 261 4.42 -27.03 43.62
N MET A 262 4.67 -25.74 43.92
CA MET A 262 5.61 -25.39 44.99
C MET A 262 4.87 -25.51 46.33
N ASP A 263 5.43 -26.24 47.31
CA ASP A 263 5.16 -26.07 48.74
C ASP A 263 6.19 -26.89 49.56
N GLY A 264 6.52 -26.44 50.77
CA GLY A 264 7.13 -27.30 51.80
C GLY A 264 8.67 -27.47 51.84
N ASP A 265 9.29 -26.61 52.66
CA ASP A 265 10.45 -26.79 53.55
C ASP A 265 11.25 -28.13 53.64
N ASP A 266 12.56 -27.92 53.84
CA ASP A 266 13.53 -28.64 54.69
C ASP A 266 14.08 -30.06 54.38
N SER A 267 15.40 -30.06 54.15
CA SER A 267 16.40 -30.89 54.84
C SER A 267 16.93 -32.23 54.25
N ASN A 268 18.27 -32.25 54.12
CA ASN A 268 19.21 -33.31 54.54
C ASN A 268 19.32 -34.71 53.87
N ASN A 269 20.58 -35.17 53.84
CA ASN A 269 21.09 -36.54 53.62
C ASN A 269 20.96 -37.14 52.20
N ARG A 270 22.08 -37.33 51.48
CA ARG A 270 23.12 -38.39 51.64
C ARG A 270 22.62 -39.84 51.38
N LYS A 271 22.93 -40.39 50.20
CA LYS A 271 24.03 -41.38 50.01
C LYS A 271 24.11 -41.99 48.60
N ASN A 272 25.35 -42.14 48.12
CA ASN A 272 25.72 -42.93 46.94
C ASN A 272 25.46 -44.42 47.16
N ILE A 273 25.10 -45.15 46.09
CA ILE A 273 25.48 -46.56 45.91
C ILE A 273 25.99 -46.75 44.47
N LYS A 274 27.32 -46.97 44.37
CA LYS A 274 28.12 -47.83 43.47
C LYS A 274 27.69 -47.99 41.98
N ASN A 275 28.56 -47.74 41.00
CA ASN A 275 29.86 -48.40 40.68
C ASN A 275 29.74 -49.87 40.27
N ASP A 276 30.18 -50.17 39.05
CA ASP A 276 31.31 -51.06 38.71
C ASP A 276 31.47 -50.96 37.16
N ASP A 277 32.36 -50.17 36.54
CA ASP A 277 33.84 -50.14 36.52
C ASP A 277 34.53 -51.18 35.62
N VAL A 278 34.78 -50.79 34.36
CA VAL A 278 35.85 -51.25 33.44
C VAL A 278 36.22 -50.04 32.55
N VAL A 279 37.25 -49.21 32.81
CA VAL A 279 38.73 -49.44 32.80
C VAL A 279 39.24 -49.77 31.39
N ASP A 280 40.20 -49.07 30.73
CA ASP A 280 41.08 -47.91 31.00
C ASP A 280 41.43 -47.29 29.61
N LYS A 281 41.84 -46.03 29.35
CA LYS A 281 42.08 -44.79 30.12
C LYS A 281 41.72 -43.56 29.22
N GLY A 282 42.18 -42.30 29.27
CA GLY A 282 43.29 -41.56 29.91
C GLY A 282 44.26 -40.98 28.87
N ASP A 283 44.80 -39.75 28.95
CA ASP A 283 44.66 -38.59 29.86
C ASP A 283 45.06 -37.32 29.00
N GLU A 284 44.95 -36.02 29.31
CA GLU A 284 44.66 -35.18 30.50
C GLU A 284 44.25 -33.72 30.03
N ALA A 285 44.27 -32.70 30.91
CA ALA A 285 44.48 -31.24 30.64
C ALA A 285 43.36 -30.29 30.11
N ASN A 286 42.43 -29.95 31.02
CA ASN A 286 42.00 -28.59 31.44
C ASN A 286 41.39 -27.49 30.52
N GLU A 287 40.16 -27.10 30.91
CA GLU A 287 39.69 -25.74 31.28
C GLU A 287 39.94 -24.52 30.37
N ASN A 288 38.87 -23.98 29.76
CA ASN A 288 38.07 -22.90 30.39
C ASN A 288 36.76 -22.62 29.61
N ALA A 289 35.83 -21.86 30.21
CA ALA A 289 34.53 -21.54 29.61
C ALA A 289 34.52 -20.21 28.85
N GLY A 290 33.76 -20.11 27.76
CA GLY A 290 33.62 -18.88 26.98
C GLY A 290 32.53 -18.94 25.90
N ILE A 291 31.40 -18.27 26.20
CA ILE A 291 30.42 -17.63 25.30
C ILE A 291 30.58 -17.96 23.79
N GLU A 292 29.67 -18.77 23.24
CA GLU A 292 29.38 -18.79 21.79
C GLU A 292 28.12 -17.95 21.52
N GLY A 293 28.14 -17.10 20.48
CA GLY A 293 27.06 -16.13 20.25
C GLY A 293 27.21 -15.22 19.03
N GLU A 294 27.73 -15.72 17.90
CA GLU A 294 27.76 -14.99 16.62
C GLU A 294 27.23 -15.83 15.45
N ASP A 295 25.98 -15.58 15.07
CA ASP A 295 25.31 -16.27 13.95
C ASP A 295 25.86 -15.81 12.59
N ASN A 296 26.70 -16.66 11.99
CA ASN A 296 27.24 -16.42 10.65
C ASN A 296 26.15 -16.57 9.56
N ILE A 297 25.81 -15.48 8.89
CA ILE A 297 24.73 -15.42 7.88
C ILE A 297 25.10 -16.23 6.62
N TYR A 298 24.65 -17.47 6.56
CA TYR A 298 24.88 -18.35 5.40
C TYR A 298 23.83 -18.10 4.29
N MET A 299 24.23 -17.36 3.25
CA MET A 299 23.41 -17.15 2.04
C MET A 299 23.61 -18.30 1.04
N PRO A 300 22.57 -19.12 0.73
CA PRO A 300 22.72 -20.22 -0.22
C PRO A 300 22.81 -19.72 -1.67
N THR A 301 23.76 -20.26 -2.43
CA THR A 301 23.92 -19.97 -3.86
C THR A 301 22.77 -20.59 -4.66
N ILE A 302 21.94 -19.76 -5.29
CA ILE A 302 20.87 -20.22 -6.20
C ILE A 302 21.49 -20.96 -7.40
N LYS A 303 20.87 -22.06 -7.83
CA LYS A 303 21.32 -22.87 -8.98
C LYS A 303 21.19 -22.08 -10.29
N GLU A 304 22.20 -22.17 -11.15
CA GLU A 304 22.30 -21.42 -12.42
C GLU A 304 21.16 -21.68 -13.44
N ASP A 305 20.31 -22.68 -13.22
CA ASP A 305 19.16 -23.00 -14.07
C ASP A 305 17.95 -22.05 -13.88
N SER A 306 17.78 -21.39 -12.74
CA SER A 306 16.59 -20.55 -12.43
C SER A 306 16.69 -19.11 -12.95
N ILE A 307 17.13 -18.93 -14.20
CA ILE A 307 17.22 -17.60 -14.82
C ILE A 307 15.87 -17.24 -15.45
N PHE A 308 15.17 -16.26 -14.89
CA PHE A 308 13.94 -15.68 -15.45
C PHE A 308 14.18 -15.18 -16.88
N LYS A 309 13.66 -15.94 -17.87
CA LYS A 309 13.82 -15.67 -19.30
C LYS A 309 12.45 -15.44 -19.91
N CYS A 310 12.26 -14.26 -20.49
CA CYS A 310 10.99 -13.84 -21.08
C CYS A 310 11.19 -13.31 -22.51
N GLU A 311 10.19 -13.54 -23.35
CA GLU A 311 10.01 -12.83 -24.62
C GLU A 311 9.24 -11.52 -24.34
N LEU A 312 9.65 -10.41 -24.97
CA LEU A 312 9.12 -9.06 -24.73
C LEU A 312 8.25 -8.60 -25.91
N PHE A 313 7.09 -8.02 -25.60
CA PHE A 313 6.10 -7.59 -26.59
C PHE A 313 5.26 -6.41 -26.07
N LYS A 314 4.59 -5.67 -26.98
CA LYS A 314 3.71 -4.58 -26.58
C LYS A 314 2.42 -5.11 -25.96
N PRO A 315 1.83 -4.41 -24.97
CA PRO A 315 0.50 -4.74 -24.48
C PRO A 315 -0.56 -4.57 -25.57
N GLU A 316 -1.59 -5.41 -25.53
CA GLU A 316 -2.78 -5.25 -26.35
C GLU A 316 -3.57 -4.00 -25.91
N ILE A 317 -4.35 -3.41 -26.81
CA ILE A 317 -5.16 -2.22 -26.52
C ILE A 317 -6.58 -2.66 -26.18
N THR A 318 -6.86 -2.77 -24.89
CA THR A 318 -8.17 -3.15 -24.33
C THR A 318 -8.71 -2.04 -23.42
N ASN A 319 -10.03 -1.87 -23.35
CA ASN A 319 -10.67 -0.83 -22.54
C ASN A 319 -12.05 -1.25 -21.99
N GLU A 320 -12.30 -2.55 -21.84
CA GLU A 320 -13.56 -3.11 -21.32
C GLU A 320 -13.81 -2.82 -19.83
N TYR A 321 -12.74 -2.66 -19.05
CA TYR A 321 -12.77 -2.62 -17.59
C TYR A 321 -12.83 -1.17 -17.13
N SER A 322 -11.85 -0.35 -17.52
CA SER A 322 -11.79 1.08 -17.17
C SER A 322 -12.57 2.01 -18.11
N ASN A 323 -12.84 1.60 -19.36
CA ASN A 323 -13.29 2.47 -20.45
C ASN A 323 -12.33 3.65 -20.75
N SER A 324 -11.06 3.60 -20.32
CA SER A 324 -10.10 4.71 -20.47
C SER A 324 -9.90 5.11 -21.93
N CYS A 325 -9.69 6.41 -22.17
CA CYS A 325 -9.21 6.95 -23.45
C CYS A 325 -7.70 7.27 -23.45
N LEU A 326 -7.01 6.96 -22.34
CA LEU A 326 -5.60 7.28 -22.10
C LEU A 326 -4.72 6.04 -22.05
N VAL A 327 -5.15 4.98 -21.36
CA VAL A 327 -4.36 3.76 -21.10
C VAL A 327 -5.14 2.49 -21.43
N THR A 328 -4.43 1.39 -21.74
CA THR A 328 -5.02 0.05 -21.93
C THR A 328 -5.25 -0.65 -20.60
N ASP A 329 -6.29 -1.47 -20.48
CA ASP A 329 -6.57 -2.26 -19.26
C ASP A 329 -5.49 -3.32 -18.95
N MET A 330 -4.57 -3.64 -19.88
CA MET A 330 -3.43 -4.54 -19.61
C MET A 330 -2.52 -4.06 -18.46
N VAL A 331 -2.56 -2.77 -18.12
CA VAL A 331 -1.84 -2.22 -16.95
C VAL A 331 -2.45 -2.61 -15.60
N ILE A 332 -3.66 -3.17 -15.61
CA ILE A 332 -4.37 -3.65 -14.42
C ILE A 332 -3.93 -5.09 -14.18
N SER A 333 -3.46 -5.35 -12.95
CA SER A 333 -3.03 -6.68 -12.50
C SER A 333 -4.13 -7.72 -12.78
N PRO A 334 -3.78 -8.86 -13.41
CA PRO A 334 -4.76 -9.84 -13.89
C PRO A 334 -5.55 -10.54 -12.77
N HIS A 335 -5.15 -10.37 -11.50
CA HIS A 335 -5.89 -10.92 -10.37
C HIS A 335 -7.31 -10.32 -10.29
N SER A 336 -8.32 -11.20 -10.27
CA SER A 336 -9.74 -10.87 -10.49
C SER A 336 -10.27 -9.73 -9.59
N ARG A 337 -9.77 -9.61 -8.35
CA ARG A 337 -10.03 -8.49 -7.42
C ARG A 337 -9.88 -7.12 -8.08
N TYR A 338 -8.78 -6.85 -8.80
CA TYR A 338 -8.48 -5.51 -9.34
C TYR A 338 -9.30 -5.19 -10.59
N VAL A 339 -9.48 -6.18 -11.46
CA VAL A 339 -10.38 -6.11 -12.62
C VAL A 339 -11.81 -5.79 -12.17
N THR A 340 -12.33 -6.50 -11.18
CA THR A 340 -13.68 -6.26 -10.64
C THR A 340 -13.77 -4.94 -9.89
N LEU A 341 -12.78 -4.57 -9.08
CA LEU A 341 -12.77 -3.29 -8.38
C LEU A 341 -12.85 -2.11 -9.36
N THR A 342 -12.13 -2.19 -10.49
CA THR A 342 -12.21 -1.21 -11.59
C THR A 342 -13.61 -1.17 -12.23
N LYS A 343 -14.13 -2.34 -12.65
CA LYS A 343 -15.47 -2.46 -13.27
C LYS A 343 -16.56 -1.93 -12.35
N ASN A 344 -16.59 -2.38 -11.10
CA ASN A 344 -17.68 -2.11 -10.17
C ASN A 344 -17.64 -0.69 -9.60
N ILE A 345 -16.47 -0.04 -9.44
CA ILE A 345 -16.40 1.39 -9.14
C ILE A 345 -17.01 2.22 -10.29
N ARG A 346 -16.63 1.94 -11.54
CA ARG A 346 -17.17 2.63 -12.73
C ARG A 346 -18.67 2.41 -12.88
N LYS A 347 -19.15 1.16 -12.78
CA LYS A 347 -20.58 0.82 -12.83
C LYS A 347 -21.38 1.51 -11.72
N ARG A 348 -20.89 1.51 -10.46
CA ARG A 348 -21.53 2.20 -9.33
C ARG A 348 -21.59 3.72 -9.52
N ARG A 349 -20.51 4.33 -10.01
CA ARG A 349 -20.41 5.78 -10.26
C ARG A 349 -21.29 6.23 -11.44
N GLY A 350 -21.66 5.31 -12.34
CA GLY A 350 -22.41 5.58 -13.57
C GLY A 350 -21.60 6.26 -14.68
N THR A 351 -20.35 6.63 -14.40
CA THR A 351 -19.38 7.29 -15.29
C THR A 351 -17.98 6.84 -14.90
N LYS A 352 -16.98 7.15 -15.71
CA LYS A 352 -15.57 6.98 -15.34
C LYS A 352 -15.19 7.85 -14.13
N VAL A 353 -14.17 7.38 -13.41
CA VAL A 353 -13.45 8.20 -12.44
C VAL A 353 -12.70 9.31 -13.18
N ILE A 354 -12.58 10.48 -12.57
CA ILE A 354 -11.89 11.64 -13.18
C ILE A 354 -11.08 12.39 -12.12
N SER A 355 -9.84 12.71 -12.45
CA SER A 355 -8.98 13.63 -11.70
C SER A 355 -8.46 14.71 -12.65
N PHE A 356 -8.45 15.96 -12.18
CA PHE A 356 -7.82 17.09 -12.84
C PHE A 356 -6.75 17.66 -11.93
N ASN A 357 -5.55 17.87 -12.48
CA ASN A 357 -4.38 18.29 -11.72
C ASN A 357 -3.69 19.43 -12.47
N GLU A 358 -3.54 20.59 -11.84
CA GLU A 358 -2.94 21.76 -12.51
C GLU A 358 -1.50 21.45 -12.95
N ILE A 359 -1.19 21.76 -14.20
CA ILE A 359 0.13 21.58 -14.82
C ILE A 359 1.04 22.74 -14.39
N TYR A 360 2.31 22.42 -14.11
CA TYR A 360 3.36 23.40 -13.89
C TYR A 360 3.44 24.37 -15.07
N LYS A 361 3.35 25.69 -14.85
CA LYS A 361 3.31 26.66 -15.96
C LYS A 361 4.69 27.22 -16.26
N ASP A 362 5.25 26.81 -17.40
CA ASP A 362 6.55 27.21 -17.94
C ASP A 362 6.36 27.92 -19.31
N VAL A 363 7.44 28.49 -19.85
CA VAL A 363 7.44 29.49 -20.94
C VAL A 363 6.76 29.02 -22.23
N HIS A 364 6.65 27.71 -22.46
CA HIS A 364 6.04 27.11 -23.65
C HIS A 364 4.85 26.18 -23.35
N THR A 365 4.48 25.98 -22.08
CA THR A 365 3.38 25.10 -21.66
C THR A 365 2.07 25.52 -22.32
N GLU A 366 1.73 26.81 -22.29
CA GLU A 366 0.51 27.39 -22.87
C GLU A 366 0.36 27.22 -24.39
N ASN A 367 1.48 27.00 -25.10
CA ASN A 367 1.59 27.02 -26.56
C ASN A 367 1.51 25.62 -27.20
N MET A 368 1.40 24.55 -26.41
CA MET A 368 1.40 23.19 -26.93
C MET A 368 0.16 22.88 -27.78
N ASP A 369 0.39 22.17 -28.90
CA ASP A 369 -0.64 21.76 -29.85
C ASP A 369 -1.79 20.95 -29.24
N ILE A 370 -1.54 20.25 -28.12
CA ILE A 370 -2.54 19.47 -27.39
C ILE A 370 -3.72 20.31 -26.87
N TRP A 371 -3.53 21.62 -26.67
CA TRP A 371 -4.57 22.52 -26.16
C TRP A 371 -5.56 22.99 -27.25
N LYS A 372 -5.32 22.68 -28.53
CA LYS A 372 -6.16 23.13 -29.66
C LYS A 372 -7.63 22.70 -29.57
N LEU A 373 -7.93 21.66 -28.79
CA LEU A 373 -9.28 21.14 -28.54
C LEU A 373 -9.62 21.09 -27.04
N SER A 374 -8.89 21.82 -26.19
CA SER A 374 -9.17 21.88 -24.76
C SER A 374 -10.09 23.05 -24.43
N LEU A 375 -10.97 22.86 -23.45
CA LEU A 375 -11.86 23.90 -22.94
C LEU A 375 -11.11 24.82 -21.97
N ASP A 376 -11.58 26.06 -21.86
CA ASP A 376 -11.13 26.97 -20.81
C ASP A 376 -11.63 26.51 -19.43
N LYS A 377 -10.89 26.82 -18.35
CA LYS A 377 -11.26 26.37 -17.00
C LYS A 377 -12.58 26.95 -16.48
N ASN A 378 -13.07 28.03 -17.09
CA ASN A 378 -14.30 28.73 -16.73
C ASN A 378 -15.50 28.34 -17.63
N ASP A 379 -15.40 27.28 -18.45
CA ASP A 379 -16.52 26.79 -19.27
C ASP A 379 -17.62 26.19 -18.39
N ASP A 380 -18.76 26.89 -18.30
CA ASP A 380 -19.90 26.52 -17.43
C ASP A 380 -20.40 25.08 -17.65
N ARG A 381 -20.16 24.47 -18.83
CA ARG A 381 -20.56 23.09 -19.15
C ARG A 381 -19.76 22.04 -18.37
N LEU A 382 -18.58 22.37 -17.86
CA LEU A 382 -17.74 21.49 -17.06
C LEU A 382 -18.32 21.16 -15.68
N PHE A 383 -19.35 21.90 -15.23
CA PHE A 383 -19.80 21.91 -13.84
C PHE A 383 -21.31 21.65 -13.69
N LYS A 384 -21.69 21.15 -12.51
CA LYS A 384 -23.07 21.03 -12.03
C LYS A 384 -23.17 21.59 -10.62
N LYS A 385 -24.21 22.37 -10.32
CA LYS A 385 -24.55 22.82 -8.96
C LYS A 385 -25.59 21.86 -8.37
N LYS A 386 -25.35 21.33 -7.17
CA LYS A 386 -26.23 20.38 -6.48
C LYS A 386 -26.59 20.91 -5.10
N PHE A 387 -27.86 20.87 -4.72
CA PHE A 387 -28.28 21.23 -3.35
C PHE A 387 -27.95 20.10 -2.36
N LYS A 388 -27.61 20.45 -1.12
CA LYS A 388 -27.32 19.49 -0.05
C LYS A 388 -28.60 18.81 0.44
N LYS A 389 -28.58 17.49 0.67
CA LYS A 389 -29.74 16.69 1.10
C LYS A 389 -29.90 16.79 2.62
N LYS A 390 -30.93 17.53 3.09
CA LYS A 390 -31.12 17.83 4.53
C LYS A 390 -31.69 16.66 5.34
N THR A 391 -32.59 15.90 4.71
CA THR A 391 -33.21 14.69 5.25
C THR A 391 -32.68 13.47 4.49
N LEU A 392 -32.10 12.53 5.21
CA LEU A 392 -31.59 11.27 4.66
C LEU A 392 -32.71 10.22 4.52
N ASP A 393 -32.41 9.14 3.80
CA ASP A 393 -33.27 7.94 3.74
C ASP A 393 -33.19 7.24 5.10
N ALA A 394 -34.25 6.62 5.64
CA ALA A 394 -34.33 6.38 7.09
C ALA A 394 -33.40 5.28 7.65
N HIS A 395 -32.67 4.58 6.77
CA HIS A 395 -31.56 3.69 7.12
C HIS A 395 -30.21 4.41 7.30
N LEU A 396 -30.17 5.73 7.11
CA LEU A 396 -29.02 6.60 7.27
C LEU A 396 -29.33 7.71 8.28
N ILE A 397 -28.35 8.09 9.10
CA ILE A 397 -28.44 9.21 10.04
C ILE A 397 -27.19 10.09 9.96
N TRP A 398 -27.30 11.33 10.41
CA TRP A 398 -26.14 12.20 10.63
C TRP A 398 -25.48 11.85 11.98
N ASN A 399 -24.17 12.07 12.13
CA ASN A 399 -23.53 11.80 13.43
C ASN A 399 -23.95 12.82 14.50
N LYS A 400 -24.14 14.10 14.17
CA LYS A 400 -24.52 15.11 15.17
C LYS A 400 -26.01 15.17 15.48
N SER A 401 -26.88 14.67 14.60
CA SER A 401 -28.33 14.90 14.69
C SER A 401 -29.17 13.94 13.81
N MET A 402 -30.48 14.17 13.73
CA MET A 402 -31.35 13.49 12.74
C MET A 402 -31.52 14.28 11.42
N THR A 403 -31.06 15.54 11.35
CA THR A 403 -31.32 16.46 10.24
C THR A 403 -30.22 17.51 10.16
N ASN A 404 -29.62 17.72 8.99
CA ASN A 404 -28.59 18.74 8.78
C ASN A 404 -29.20 20.16 8.61
N GLU A 405 -30.04 20.54 9.59
CA GLU A 405 -30.62 21.87 9.73
C GLU A 405 -30.05 22.54 10.98
N LYS A 406 -29.15 23.52 10.78
CA LYS A 406 -28.70 24.41 11.84
C LYS A 406 -29.92 25.08 12.48
N LYS A 407 -30.07 24.94 13.81
CA LYS A 407 -31.10 25.63 14.62
C LYS A 407 -30.80 27.13 14.70
N ILE A 408 -31.03 27.84 13.61
CA ILE A 408 -30.89 29.31 13.54
C ILE A 408 -31.90 29.93 14.49
N GLU A 409 -31.42 30.57 15.55
CA GLU A 409 -32.26 31.39 16.43
C GLU A 409 -32.90 32.51 15.59
N LYS A 410 -34.22 32.69 15.75
CA LYS A 410 -35.04 33.46 14.80
C LYS A 410 -34.73 34.97 14.74
N VAL A 411 -33.85 35.47 15.61
CA VAL A 411 -33.54 36.90 15.77
C VAL A 411 -32.68 37.43 14.61
N GLU A 412 -31.55 36.78 14.30
CA GLU A 412 -30.61 37.30 13.28
C GLU A 412 -31.10 37.19 11.84
N LYS A 413 -32.12 36.35 11.59
CA LYS A 413 -32.53 35.96 10.23
C LYS A 413 -33.26 37.07 9.46
N ALA A 414 -33.59 38.19 10.11
CA ALA A 414 -34.16 39.38 9.46
C ALA A 414 -33.07 40.31 8.88
N GLU A 415 -31.98 40.53 9.60
CA GLU A 415 -30.97 41.55 9.27
C GLU A 415 -29.95 41.02 8.26
N LYS A 416 -29.36 39.84 8.51
CA LYS A 416 -28.37 39.22 7.61
C LYS A 416 -28.92 38.93 6.19
N ASN A 417 -30.23 38.73 6.06
CA ASN A 417 -30.90 38.54 4.75
C ASN A 417 -31.10 39.83 3.94
N ALA A 418 -31.07 41.00 4.58
CA ALA A 418 -31.13 42.29 3.89
C ALA A 418 -29.77 42.68 3.29
N GLU A 419 -28.68 42.26 3.93
CA GLU A 419 -27.31 42.52 3.46
C GLU A 419 -26.86 41.50 2.41
N LYS A 420 -27.07 40.19 2.62
CA LYS A 420 -26.72 39.15 1.61
C LYS A 420 -27.27 39.49 0.22
N LYS A 421 -28.55 39.90 0.11
CA LYS A 421 -29.18 40.26 -1.17
C LYS A 421 -28.66 41.54 -1.84
N LYS A 422 -27.78 42.31 -1.18
CA LYS A 422 -27.01 43.40 -1.81
C LYS A 422 -25.61 42.96 -2.22
N VAL A 423 -24.99 42.04 -1.47
CA VAL A 423 -23.64 41.53 -1.72
C VAL A 423 -23.62 40.46 -2.82
N GLU A 424 -24.59 39.55 -2.82
CA GLU A 424 -24.75 38.48 -3.82
C GLU A 424 -24.76 39.01 -5.28
N LYS A 425 -25.32 40.22 -5.49
CA LYS A 425 -25.35 40.88 -6.82
C LYS A 425 -24.05 41.59 -7.23
N ILE A 426 -23.04 41.62 -6.38
CA ILE A 426 -21.73 42.25 -6.63
C ILE A 426 -20.65 41.15 -6.74
N GLU A 427 -20.79 40.05 -6.01
CA GLU A 427 -19.81 38.95 -6.01
C GLU A 427 -19.96 37.96 -7.19
N GLU A 428 -21.18 37.77 -7.73
CA GLU A 428 -21.44 36.90 -8.90
C GLU A 428 -20.63 37.25 -10.17
N GLN A 429 -20.00 38.43 -10.24
CA GLN A 429 -19.13 38.84 -11.36
C GLN A 429 -17.63 38.59 -11.13
N ASN A 430 -17.18 38.29 -9.91
CA ASN A 430 -15.78 37.98 -9.60
C ASN A 430 -15.54 36.47 -9.34
N ASP A 431 -16.53 35.76 -8.78
CA ASP A 431 -16.41 34.37 -8.29
C ASP A 431 -16.15 33.31 -9.38
N LYS A 432 -16.41 33.60 -10.66
CA LYS A 432 -16.19 32.64 -11.76
C LYS A 432 -14.74 32.13 -11.85
N THR A 433 -13.77 32.92 -11.43
CA THR A 433 -12.34 32.68 -11.62
C THR A 433 -11.79 31.47 -10.84
N GLU A 434 -12.49 31.02 -9.79
CA GLU A 434 -12.05 29.96 -8.87
C GLU A 434 -12.95 28.70 -8.88
N LEU A 435 -13.97 28.66 -9.75
CA LEU A 435 -14.99 27.60 -9.73
C LEU A 435 -14.41 26.18 -9.90
N LEU A 436 -13.43 26.00 -10.80
CA LEU A 436 -12.75 24.71 -10.97
C LEU A 436 -12.02 24.27 -9.70
N ASP A 437 -11.38 25.21 -9.01
CA ASP A 437 -10.56 24.93 -7.84
C ASP A 437 -11.45 24.62 -6.61
N LYS A 438 -12.62 25.27 -6.50
CA LYS A 438 -13.72 24.91 -5.59
C LYS A 438 -14.29 23.51 -5.90
N VAL A 439 -14.45 23.15 -7.18
CA VAL A 439 -14.89 21.80 -7.61
C VAL A 439 -13.83 20.73 -7.34
N ILE A 440 -12.54 21.02 -7.51
CA ILE A 440 -11.44 20.14 -7.13
C ILE A 440 -11.51 19.87 -5.62
N LYS A 441 -11.65 20.93 -4.79
CA LYS A 441 -11.77 20.82 -3.34
C LYS A 441 -12.98 19.96 -2.94
N HIS A 442 -14.17 20.26 -3.45
CA HIS A 442 -15.38 19.46 -3.21
C HIS A 442 -15.28 18.00 -3.67
N SER A 443 -14.46 17.70 -4.69
CA SER A 443 -14.24 16.32 -5.12
C SER A 443 -13.48 15.49 -4.09
N LEU A 444 -12.64 16.13 -3.25
CA LEU A 444 -11.93 15.52 -2.12
C LEU A 444 -12.74 15.61 -0.82
N PHE A 445 -13.25 16.79 -0.49
CA PHE A 445 -14.04 17.06 0.72
C PHE A 445 -15.01 18.22 0.49
N SER A 446 -16.31 17.98 0.72
CA SER A 446 -17.33 19.01 0.88
C SER A 446 -17.87 18.99 2.32
N ASN A 447 -17.88 20.14 3.00
CA ASN A 447 -18.48 20.22 4.33
C ASN A 447 -20.00 20.33 4.20
N ILE A 448 -20.76 19.33 4.66
CA ILE A 448 -22.22 19.41 4.54
C ILE A 448 -22.80 20.42 5.55
N ASP A 449 -22.11 20.65 6.67
CA ASP A 449 -22.48 21.54 7.78
C ASP A 449 -21.82 22.95 7.69
N ASP A 450 -21.47 23.41 6.48
CA ASP A 450 -21.14 24.83 6.25
C ASP A 450 -22.42 25.68 5.98
N ASP A 451 -22.27 26.94 5.56
CA ASP A 451 -23.39 27.88 5.35
C ASP A 451 -23.88 27.96 3.89
N GLU A 452 -23.33 27.16 2.98
CA GLU A 452 -23.81 27.00 1.60
C GLU A 452 -24.82 25.84 1.52
N ASP A 453 -26.03 26.10 1.03
CA ASP A 453 -27.06 25.07 0.77
C ASP A 453 -26.70 24.12 -0.40
N TYR A 454 -25.50 24.21 -0.97
CA TYR A 454 -25.11 23.52 -2.21
C TYR A 454 -23.64 23.09 -2.26
N VAL A 455 -23.34 22.20 -3.22
CA VAL A 455 -22.00 21.73 -3.58
C VAL A 455 -21.87 21.84 -5.11
N TYR A 456 -20.75 22.39 -5.60
CA TYR A 456 -20.39 22.30 -7.01
C TYR A 456 -19.63 21.00 -7.29
N SER A 457 -20.01 20.29 -8.36
CA SER A 457 -19.34 19.06 -8.83
C SER A 457 -19.06 19.11 -10.32
N TYR A 458 -18.17 18.26 -10.82
CA TYR A 458 -17.97 18.06 -12.26
C TYR A 458 -19.25 17.61 -12.98
N ASN A 459 -19.43 18.05 -14.22
CA ASN A 459 -20.37 17.48 -15.18
C ASN A 459 -19.78 16.20 -15.80
N ARG A 460 -19.82 15.11 -15.02
CA ARG A 460 -19.13 13.85 -15.34
C ARG A 460 -19.49 13.29 -16.73
N GLU A 461 -20.77 13.36 -17.12
CA GLU A 461 -21.28 12.86 -18.40
C GLU A 461 -20.71 13.64 -19.59
N PHE A 462 -20.74 14.99 -19.53
CA PHE A 462 -20.16 15.85 -20.57
C PHE A 462 -18.65 15.63 -20.70
N ILE A 463 -17.94 15.50 -19.58
CA ILE A 463 -16.49 15.27 -19.57
C ILE A 463 -16.14 13.90 -20.17
N GLU A 464 -16.91 12.85 -19.89
CA GLU A 464 -16.69 11.51 -20.49
C GLU A 464 -17.04 11.47 -21.98
N GLU A 465 -18.01 12.25 -22.45
CA GLU A 465 -18.25 12.40 -23.90
C GLU A 465 -17.12 13.20 -24.56
N TYR A 466 -16.68 14.30 -23.94
CA TYR A 466 -15.66 15.20 -24.48
C TYR A 466 -14.27 14.58 -24.48
N SER A 467 -13.93 13.72 -23.51
CA SER A 467 -12.60 13.09 -23.44
C SER A 467 -12.29 12.18 -24.64
N LYS A 468 -13.34 11.68 -25.32
CA LYS A 468 -13.24 10.92 -26.58
C LYS A 468 -12.82 11.80 -27.77
N LYS A 469 -12.96 13.13 -27.64
CA LYS A 469 -12.61 14.14 -28.65
C LYS A 469 -11.30 14.86 -28.31
N CYS A 470 -11.03 15.10 -27.03
CA CYS A 470 -9.78 15.68 -26.54
C CYS A 470 -9.25 14.94 -25.31
N LYS A 471 -8.02 14.40 -25.39
CA LYS A 471 -7.38 13.67 -24.27
C LYS A 471 -7.08 14.54 -23.04
N ASN A 472 -7.08 15.87 -23.17
CA ASN A 472 -7.02 16.80 -22.03
C ASN A 472 -8.20 17.80 -22.11
N PRO A 473 -9.39 17.47 -21.56
CA PRO A 473 -10.60 18.29 -21.72
C PRO A 473 -10.49 19.74 -21.24
N ILE A 474 -9.60 20.06 -20.29
CA ILE A 474 -9.40 21.40 -19.74
C ILE A 474 -7.96 21.85 -20.00
N LYS A 475 -7.76 23.06 -20.54
CA LYS A 475 -6.41 23.61 -20.82
C LYS A 475 -5.63 23.77 -19.51
N ASN A 476 -4.34 23.41 -19.54
CA ASN A 476 -3.40 23.50 -18.40
C ASN A 476 -3.71 22.59 -17.18
N TYR A 477 -4.58 21.58 -17.32
CA TYR A 477 -4.78 20.56 -16.28
C TYR A 477 -4.56 19.15 -16.87
N VAL A 478 -3.77 18.32 -16.18
CA VAL A 478 -3.63 16.89 -16.50
C VAL A 478 -4.96 16.22 -16.23
N TYR A 479 -5.52 15.59 -17.25
CA TYR A 479 -6.70 14.75 -17.13
C TYR A 479 -6.32 13.28 -16.94
N LEU A 480 -6.92 12.63 -15.95
CA LEU A 480 -6.69 11.21 -15.63
C LEU A 480 -8.07 10.54 -15.45
N ASP A 481 -8.36 9.49 -16.22
CA ASP A 481 -9.72 8.94 -16.39
C ASP A 481 -9.89 7.46 -15.99
N ALA A 482 -8.88 6.89 -15.34
CA ALA A 482 -8.81 5.48 -14.99
C ALA A 482 -8.36 5.29 -13.53
N MET A 483 -8.86 4.24 -12.87
CA MET A 483 -8.46 3.86 -11.51
C MET A 483 -6.94 3.64 -11.40
N PHE A 484 -6.33 3.12 -12.49
CA PHE A 484 -4.89 2.96 -12.65
C PHE A 484 -4.07 4.18 -12.23
N PHE A 485 -4.40 5.39 -12.70
CA PHE A 485 -3.58 6.57 -12.46
C PHE A 485 -3.46 6.96 -10.98
N GLY A 486 -4.31 6.41 -10.10
CA GLY A 486 -4.17 6.54 -8.65
C GLY A 486 -3.72 5.25 -7.98
N MET A 487 -4.33 4.10 -8.29
CA MET A 487 -4.00 2.84 -7.60
C MET A 487 -2.74 2.13 -8.13
N SER A 488 -2.10 2.61 -9.20
CA SER A 488 -0.73 2.23 -9.56
C SER A 488 0.33 3.09 -8.86
N MET A 489 -0.05 3.99 -7.95
CA MET A 489 0.87 4.94 -7.34
C MET A 489 1.48 4.38 -6.07
N CYS A 490 2.77 4.03 -6.15
CA CYS A 490 3.49 3.44 -5.04
C CYS A 490 3.53 4.34 -3.81
N CYS A 491 3.42 3.73 -2.64
CA CYS A 491 3.56 4.41 -1.36
C CYS A 491 4.37 3.61 -0.33
N GLN A 492 4.46 4.19 0.86
CA GLN A 492 5.00 3.52 2.04
C GLN A 492 3.93 3.54 3.13
N GLN A 493 3.69 2.37 3.73
CA GLN A 493 2.67 2.18 4.75
C GLN A 493 3.33 1.55 6.00
N ILE A 494 2.86 1.90 7.20
CA ILE A 494 3.40 1.39 8.46
C ILE A 494 2.26 0.87 9.33
N THR A 495 2.22 -0.43 9.58
CA THR A 495 1.27 -1.03 10.53
C THR A 495 1.97 -1.31 11.87
N MET A 496 1.39 -0.85 12.97
CA MET A 496 1.85 -1.07 14.35
C MET A 496 0.73 -1.72 15.17
N SER A 497 1.03 -2.69 16.05
CA SER A 497 0.09 -3.17 17.07
C SER A 497 0.28 -2.49 18.41
N PHE A 498 -0.78 -2.49 19.22
CA PHE A 498 -0.83 -1.82 20.53
C PHE A 498 -1.39 -2.75 21.60
N GLN A 499 -1.03 -2.46 22.85
CA GLN A 499 -1.28 -3.33 24.00
C GLN A 499 -2.78 -3.48 24.27
N THR A 500 -3.55 -2.39 24.16
CA THR A 500 -5.00 -2.38 24.33
C THR A 500 -5.73 -1.76 23.13
N ILE A 501 -7.06 -1.93 23.08
CA ILE A 501 -7.91 -1.23 22.11
C ILE A 501 -7.85 0.30 22.29
N ASP A 502 -7.75 0.79 23.53
CA ASP A 502 -7.78 2.21 23.83
C ASP A 502 -6.48 2.91 23.43
N ASP A 503 -5.33 2.25 23.61
CA ASP A 503 -4.05 2.73 23.08
C ASP A 503 -4.09 2.82 21.55
N ALA A 504 -4.68 1.83 20.87
CA ALA A 504 -4.86 1.84 19.42
C ALA A 504 -5.80 2.97 18.96
N LYS A 505 -6.95 3.16 19.61
CA LYS A 505 -7.89 4.27 19.32
C LYS A 505 -7.23 5.64 19.54
N TYR A 506 -6.47 5.79 20.63
CA TYR A 506 -5.75 7.02 20.97
C TYR A 506 -4.62 7.36 19.99
N VAL A 507 -3.78 6.39 19.62
CA VAL A 507 -2.68 6.61 18.67
C VAL A 507 -3.19 6.79 17.25
N TYR A 508 -4.29 6.12 16.85
CA TYR A 508 -5.00 6.41 15.60
C TYR A 508 -5.36 7.89 15.49
N ASP A 509 -5.97 8.46 16.53
CA ASP A 509 -6.38 9.86 16.58
C ASP A 509 -5.19 10.83 16.52
N GLN A 510 -4.12 10.58 17.30
CA GLN A 510 -2.97 11.47 17.32
C GLN A 510 -2.19 11.41 15.99
N LEU A 511 -2.02 10.22 15.41
CA LEU A 511 -1.36 10.06 14.11
C LEU A 511 -2.17 10.68 12.97
N ALA A 512 -3.49 10.76 13.06
CA ALA A 512 -4.30 11.41 12.04
C ALA A 512 -3.91 12.89 11.84
N VAL A 513 -3.54 13.59 12.91
CA VAL A 513 -3.03 14.97 12.86
C VAL A 513 -1.63 15.07 12.25
N ILE A 514 -0.79 14.05 12.48
CA ILE A 514 0.57 13.93 11.91
C ILE A 514 0.53 13.57 10.42
N ALA A 515 -0.49 12.85 9.96
CA ALA A 515 -0.62 12.31 8.61
C ALA A 515 -0.45 13.34 7.46
N PRO A 516 -1.13 14.51 7.43
CA PRO A 516 -0.90 15.51 6.39
C PRO A 516 0.49 16.16 6.46
N LEU A 517 1.09 16.26 7.65
CA LEU A 517 2.44 16.81 7.80
C LEU A 517 3.48 15.88 7.17
N PHE A 518 3.37 14.57 7.41
CA PHE A 518 4.23 13.58 6.78
C PHE A 518 4.00 13.47 5.27
N LEU A 519 2.78 13.66 4.77
CA LEU A 519 2.52 13.75 3.32
C LEU A 519 3.32 14.89 2.66
N ALA A 520 3.44 16.05 3.32
CA ALA A 520 4.26 17.16 2.83
C ALA A 520 5.78 16.94 3.01
N ILE A 521 6.21 16.31 4.11
CA ILE A 521 7.63 15.97 4.36
C ILE A 521 8.15 14.94 3.35
N THR A 522 7.31 13.99 2.96
CA THR A 522 7.67 12.87 2.08
C THR A 522 7.36 13.14 0.61
N ALA A 523 6.77 14.28 0.27
CA ALA A 523 6.27 14.60 -1.07
C ALA A 523 7.27 14.24 -2.19
N CYS A 524 6.88 13.32 -3.07
CA CYS A 524 7.74 12.68 -4.07
C CYS A 524 7.05 12.54 -5.46
N THR A 525 5.90 13.19 -5.65
CA THR A 525 5.03 13.09 -6.83
C THR A 525 4.87 14.45 -7.56
N PRO A 526 5.90 14.98 -8.23
CA PRO A 526 5.87 16.30 -8.88
C PRO A 526 5.32 16.28 -10.32
N TYR A 527 4.98 15.10 -10.84
CA TYR A 527 4.49 14.88 -12.20
C TYR A 527 3.32 13.90 -12.22
N LEU A 528 2.45 14.02 -13.21
CA LEU A 528 1.30 13.16 -13.48
C LEU A 528 1.04 13.08 -14.98
N GLY A 529 0.72 11.89 -15.50
CA GLY A 529 0.30 11.71 -16.90
C GLY A 529 1.31 12.21 -17.95
N GLY A 530 2.61 12.22 -17.62
CA GLY A 530 3.66 12.78 -18.48
C GLY A 530 3.90 14.29 -18.37
N PHE A 531 3.28 14.98 -17.41
CA PHE A 531 3.47 16.43 -17.18
C PHE A 531 3.94 16.73 -15.75
N LEU A 532 4.81 17.71 -15.59
CA LEU A 532 5.06 18.36 -14.29
C LEU A 532 3.78 19.07 -13.79
N THR A 533 3.49 18.99 -12.50
CA THR A 533 2.27 19.54 -11.87
C THR A 533 2.55 20.62 -10.83
N GLU A 534 1.55 21.44 -10.47
CA GLU A 534 1.58 22.39 -9.34
C GLU A 534 1.33 21.70 -7.97
N THR A 535 1.24 20.37 -7.96
CA THR A 535 1.24 19.51 -6.78
C THR A 535 2.47 18.60 -6.74
N ASP A 536 2.90 18.24 -5.53
CA ASP A 536 4.08 17.43 -5.22
C ASP A 536 3.76 16.07 -4.55
N ALA A 537 2.49 15.77 -4.25
CA ALA A 537 2.10 14.52 -3.57
C ALA A 537 0.88 13.83 -4.22
N ARG A 538 0.86 12.49 -4.15
CA ARG A 538 -0.08 11.63 -4.90
C ARG A 538 -1.55 11.70 -4.46
N TRP A 539 -1.81 12.16 -3.23
CA TRP A 539 -3.06 11.91 -2.49
C TRP A 539 -4.36 12.26 -3.24
N ARG A 540 -4.41 13.43 -3.90
CA ARG A 540 -5.57 13.86 -4.70
C ARG A 540 -5.91 12.88 -5.82
N VAL A 541 -4.91 12.29 -6.47
CA VAL A 541 -5.13 11.41 -7.62
C VAL A 541 -5.73 10.10 -7.17
N ILE A 542 -5.16 9.48 -6.11
CA ILE A 542 -5.68 8.21 -5.58
C ILE A 542 -7.10 8.40 -5.04
N SER A 543 -7.36 9.48 -4.31
CA SER A 543 -8.68 9.87 -3.80
C SER A 543 -9.74 9.93 -4.91
N ASN A 544 -9.43 10.61 -6.03
CA ASN A 544 -10.31 10.69 -7.20
C ASN A 544 -10.42 9.37 -7.98
N SER A 545 -9.36 8.56 -8.05
CA SER A 545 -9.29 7.33 -8.85
C SER A 545 -10.20 6.19 -8.38
N VAL A 546 -10.64 6.24 -7.11
CA VAL A 546 -11.59 5.28 -6.52
C VAL A 546 -12.85 5.94 -5.93
N ASP A 547 -13.15 7.19 -6.31
CA ASP A 547 -14.39 7.87 -5.91
C ASP A 547 -15.62 7.19 -6.56
N CYS A 548 -16.23 6.25 -5.86
CA CYS A 548 -17.42 5.54 -6.34
C CYS A 548 -18.74 6.30 -6.10
N ARG A 549 -18.72 7.57 -5.63
CA ARG A 549 -19.95 8.30 -5.28
C ARG A 549 -20.84 8.52 -6.51
N THR A 550 -22.11 8.13 -6.41
CA THR A 550 -23.16 8.42 -7.41
C THR A 550 -23.39 9.92 -7.56
N GLU A 551 -24.26 10.31 -8.50
CA GLU A 551 -24.63 11.72 -8.66
C GLU A 551 -25.43 12.26 -7.45
N ASP A 552 -26.20 11.42 -6.75
CA ASP A 552 -26.99 11.78 -5.56
C ASP A 552 -26.14 11.84 -4.28
N GLU A 553 -25.24 10.87 -4.08
CA GLU A 553 -24.35 10.80 -2.90
C GLU A 553 -23.45 12.04 -2.75
N LEU A 554 -23.17 12.78 -3.83
CA LEU A 554 -22.44 14.05 -3.76
C LEU A 554 -23.19 15.16 -2.99
N SER A 555 -24.48 14.98 -2.69
CA SER A 555 -25.30 15.92 -1.90
C SER A 555 -25.29 15.65 -0.38
N TYR A 556 -24.75 14.52 0.08
CA TYR A 556 -24.68 14.16 1.51
C TYR A 556 -23.40 13.44 1.96
N ILE A 557 -22.65 12.79 1.08
CA ILE A 557 -21.38 12.12 1.43
C ILE A 557 -20.19 13.02 1.10
N SER A 558 -19.79 13.77 2.11
CA SER A 558 -18.69 14.74 2.12
C SER A 558 -17.40 14.27 1.44
N LYS A 559 -16.98 13.03 1.68
CA LYS A 559 -15.69 12.47 1.22
C LYS A 559 -15.86 11.26 0.29
N PRO A 560 -14.96 11.03 -0.70
CA PRO A 560 -14.83 9.75 -1.38
C PRO A 560 -14.31 8.66 -0.41
N ARG A 561 -14.33 7.39 -0.85
CA ARG A 561 -13.89 6.24 -0.03
C ARG A 561 -12.36 6.15 0.20
N TYR A 562 -11.57 6.99 -0.47
CA TYR A 562 -10.15 7.19 -0.19
C TYR A 562 -9.96 8.67 0.17
N SER A 563 -9.72 9.00 1.44
CA SER A 563 -9.81 10.38 1.98
C SER A 563 -9.16 10.49 3.36
N GLY A 564 -9.11 11.68 3.99
CA GLY A 564 -8.71 11.77 5.41
C GLY A 564 -9.65 10.97 6.33
N ILE A 565 -9.29 10.80 7.61
CA ILE A 565 -10.19 10.16 8.58
C ILE A 565 -11.52 10.93 8.68
N SER A 566 -12.63 10.26 9.00
CA SER A 566 -13.95 10.92 9.09
C SER A 566 -14.34 11.30 10.52
N LEU A 567 -13.81 10.59 11.52
CA LEU A 567 -14.04 10.82 12.94
C LEU A 567 -12.79 10.45 13.73
N TYR A 568 -12.51 11.21 14.78
CA TYR A 568 -11.72 10.77 15.92
C TYR A 568 -12.52 9.80 16.81
N ILE A 569 -11.85 8.83 17.44
CA ILE A 569 -12.48 7.62 18.00
C ILE A 569 -12.10 7.28 19.46
N SER A 570 -11.18 7.99 20.10
CA SER A 570 -10.66 7.65 21.43
C SER A 570 -11.57 8.06 22.60
N ASP A 571 -11.70 7.18 23.61
CA ASP A 571 -12.38 7.46 24.88
C ASP A 571 -11.57 8.33 25.86
N GLU A 572 -10.34 8.71 25.49
CA GLU A 572 -9.43 9.54 26.27
C GLU A 572 -10.01 10.94 26.57
N LEU A 573 -9.67 11.49 27.75
CA LEU A 573 -10.25 12.75 28.26
C LEU A 573 -10.18 13.94 27.28
N PRO A 574 -9.11 14.17 26.51
CA PRO A 574 -9.02 15.29 25.58
C PRO A 574 -10.12 15.30 24.51
N LEU A 575 -10.42 14.14 23.90
CA LEU A 575 -11.50 14.03 22.92
C LEU A 575 -12.85 14.00 23.62
N LYS A 576 -12.99 13.22 24.68
CA LYS A 576 -14.24 13.01 25.41
C LYS A 576 -14.87 14.32 25.91
N ASN A 577 -14.05 15.24 26.41
CA ASN A 577 -14.49 16.56 26.87
C ASN A 577 -14.85 17.53 25.73
N ASN A 578 -14.44 17.24 24.49
CA ASN A 578 -14.51 18.16 23.34
C ASN A 578 -15.05 17.48 22.06
N TYR A 579 -15.78 16.36 22.15
CA TYR A 579 -16.01 15.45 21.01
C TYR A 579 -16.58 16.16 19.78
N TYR A 580 -17.63 16.98 19.95
CA TYR A 580 -18.28 17.72 18.86
C TYR A 580 -17.50 18.97 18.39
N PHE A 581 -16.48 19.41 19.13
CA PHE A 581 -15.56 20.48 18.72
C PHE A 581 -14.41 19.94 17.85
N TYR A 582 -13.94 18.72 18.11
CA TYR A 582 -12.93 18.07 17.27
C TYR A 582 -13.55 17.34 16.08
N ASN A 583 -14.68 16.64 16.26
CA ASN A 583 -15.50 16.10 15.17
C ASN A 583 -16.50 17.15 14.67
N ASP A 584 -15.96 18.27 14.17
CA ASP A 584 -16.71 19.47 13.76
C ASP A 584 -17.37 19.36 12.37
N ILE A 585 -17.12 18.28 11.61
CA ILE A 585 -17.83 17.97 10.37
C ILE A 585 -19.02 17.05 10.66
N ASP A 586 -20.14 17.26 9.97
CA ASP A 586 -21.27 16.33 10.01
C ASP A 586 -21.07 15.26 8.92
N ILE A 587 -21.22 13.99 9.30
CA ILE A 587 -21.01 12.82 8.45
C ILE A 587 -22.20 11.86 8.55
N VAL A 588 -22.37 11.04 7.51
CA VAL A 588 -23.43 10.05 7.45
C VAL A 588 -22.98 8.73 8.08
N LEU A 589 -23.88 8.09 8.81
CA LEU A 589 -23.74 6.78 9.44
C LEU A 589 -24.82 5.83 8.91
N ASN A 590 -24.51 4.55 8.74
CA ASN A 590 -25.54 3.53 8.55
C ASN A 590 -26.25 3.27 9.89
N LYS A 591 -27.57 3.52 9.94
CA LYS A 591 -28.36 3.44 11.16
C LYS A 591 -28.45 2.03 11.71
N ASN A 592 -28.68 1.03 10.87
CA ASN A 592 -28.82 -0.37 11.28
C ASN A 592 -27.55 -0.90 11.94
N VAL A 593 -26.41 -0.52 11.38
CA VAL A 593 -25.07 -0.84 11.91
C VAL A 593 -24.84 -0.11 13.23
N TYR A 594 -25.21 1.18 13.33
CA TYR A 594 -25.08 1.94 14.57
C TYR A 594 -25.94 1.37 15.70
N ASP A 595 -27.23 1.14 15.46
CA ASP A 595 -28.14 0.57 16.46
C ASP A 595 -27.65 -0.79 16.95
N LYS A 596 -27.10 -1.62 16.04
CA LYS A 596 -26.49 -2.92 16.36
C LYS A 596 -25.24 -2.78 17.23
N LEU A 597 -24.31 -1.89 16.86
CA LEU A 597 -23.07 -1.67 17.63
C LEU A 597 -23.37 -1.20 19.06
N ILE A 598 -24.34 -0.29 19.23
CA ILE A 598 -24.79 0.18 20.54
C ILE A 598 -25.50 -0.93 21.34
N LYS A 599 -26.37 -1.74 20.71
CA LYS A 599 -26.99 -2.92 21.37
C LYS A 599 -25.94 -3.89 21.92
N GLU A 600 -24.84 -4.07 21.20
CA GLU A 600 -23.79 -5.04 21.52
C GLU A 600 -22.71 -4.49 22.48
N ASN A 601 -22.89 -3.28 23.00
CA ASN A 601 -21.98 -2.58 23.93
C ASN A 601 -20.59 -2.29 23.32
N VAL A 602 -20.55 -1.88 22.05
CA VAL A 602 -19.40 -1.17 21.46
C VAL A 602 -19.44 0.29 21.92
N ASP A 603 -18.27 0.89 22.21
CA ASP A 603 -18.19 2.30 22.62
C ASP A 603 -18.77 3.24 21.55
N GLU A 604 -19.34 4.38 21.96
CA GLU A 604 -20.12 5.24 21.06
C GLU A 604 -19.27 5.83 19.93
N TYR A 605 -17.99 6.10 20.18
CA TYR A 605 -17.09 6.76 19.23
C TYR A 605 -16.63 5.80 18.13
N LEU A 606 -16.23 4.58 18.51
CA LEU A 606 -15.97 3.47 17.60
C LEU A 606 -17.24 3.01 16.88
N ALA A 607 -18.39 2.97 17.56
CA ALA A 607 -19.67 2.63 16.94
C ALA A 607 -20.01 3.60 15.80
N ARG A 608 -19.81 4.91 16.00
CA ARG A 608 -19.96 5.94 14.96
C ARG A 608 -18.93 5.76 13.85
N HIS A 609 -17.67 5.49 14.17
CA HIS A 609 -16.62 5.25 13.17
C HIS A 609 -16.98 4.09 12.24
N ILE A 610 -17.24 2.90 12.78
CA ILE A 610 -17.58 1.69 11.99
C ILE A 610 -18.86 1.91 11.17
N SER A 611 -19.87 2.56 11.75
CA SER A 611 -21.12 2.89 11.05
C SER A 611 -20.91 3.82 9.84
N SER A 612 -19.87 4.68 9.85
CA SER A 612 -19.54 5.54 8.72
C SER A 612 -18.91 4.76 7.55
N LEU A 613 -18.11 3.72 7.84
CA LEU A 613 -17.51 2.84 6.83
C LEU A 613 -18.60 2.04 6.08
N PHE A 614 -19.63 1.61 6.81
CA PHE A 614 -20.74 0.79 6.33
C PHE A 614 -21.82 1.56 5.53
N VAL A 615 -21.72 2.90 5.44
CA VAL A 615 -22.50 3.70 4.45
C VAL A 615 -22.09 3.35 3.02
N ARG A 616 -20.84 2.91 2.80
CA ARG A 616 -20.40 2.43 1.49
C ARG A 616 -21.06 1.10 1.16
N ASP A 617 -21.23 0.83 -0.13
CA ASP A 617 -21.50 -0.52 -0.61
C ASP A 617 -20.21 -1.35 -0.70
N PRO A 618 -20.27 -2.68 -0.50
CA PRO A 618 -19.19 -3.58 -0.88
C PRO A 618 -19.02 -3.53 -2.41
N ILE A 619 -17.79 -3.63 -2.90
CA ILE A 619 -17.48 -3.47 -4.34
C ILE A 619 -16.97 -4.75 -4.99
N VAL A 620 -16.24 -5.57 -4.24
CA VAL A 620 -15.82 -6.92 -4.65
C VAL A 620 -16.47 -7.90 -3.68
N VAL A 621 -17.31 -8.79 -4.21
CA VAL A 621 -17.95 -9.89 -3.49
C VAL A 621 -17.75 -11.12 -4.36
N PHE A 622 -17.53 -12.29 -3.75
CA PHE A 622 -17.25 -13.53 -4.48
C PHE A 622 -18.44 -14.49 -4.43
N GLU A 623 -18.63 -15.25 -5.50
CA GLU A 623 -19.56 -16.38 -5.52
C GLU A 623 -19.22 -17.39 -4.40
N GLY A 624 -20.24 -18.03 -3.83
CA GLY A 624 -20.08 -18.96 -2.71
C GLY A 624 -19.59 -18.33 -1.39
N SER A 625 -19.43 -17.00 -1.31
CA SER A 625 -19.15 -16.31 -0.04
C SER A 625 -20.39 -15.97 0.78
N PHE A 626 -21.60 -16.30 0.31
CA PHE A 626 -22.87 -16.03 0.98
C PHE A 626 -23.88 -17.13 0.67
N SER A 627 -24.91 -17.29 1.51
CA SER A 627 -26.01 -18.21 1.24
C SER A 627 -27.18 -17.51 0.52
N GLU A 628 -27.70 -18.15 -0.53
CA GLU A 628 -28.98 -17.76 -1.15
C GLU A 628 -30.19 -18.22 -0.32
N GLN A 629 -30.01 -19.22 0.55
CA GLN A 629 -31.02 -19.62 1.51
C GLN A 629 -31.23 -18.51 2.55
N ASP A 630 -30.16 -17.86 3.03
CA ASP A 630 -30.27 -16.72 3.96
C ASP A 630 -31.05 -15.55 3.35
N ILE A 631 -30.81 -15.24 2.06
CA ILE A 631 -31.57 -14.23 1.31
C ILE A 631 -33.07 -14.59 1.31
N SER A 632 -33.40 -15.88 1.20
CA SER A 632 -34.78 -16.37 1.16
C SER A 632 -35.42 -16.44 2.55
N THR A 633 -34.68 -16.85 3.58
CA THR A 633 -35.10 -16.86 4.97
C THR A 633 -35.38 -15.44 5.47
N ILE A 634 -34.50 -14.47 5.17
CA ILE A 634 -34.69 -13.05 5.53
C ILE A 634 -35.93 -12.46 4.84
N LYS A 635 -36.17 -12.77 3.55
CA LYS A 635 -37.42 -12.37 2.85
C LYS A 635 -38.65 -12.87 3.60
N ASN A 636 -38.67 -14.14 4.01
CA ASN A 636 -39.81 -14.72 4.73
C ASN A 636 -40.02 -14.02 6.08
N ILE A 637 -38.97 -13.84 6.89
CA ILE A 637 -39.03 -13.17 8.20
C ILE A 637 -39.54 -11.72 8.10
N ILE A 638 -39.28 -11.02 6.99
CA ILE A 638 -39.81 -9.67 6.71
C ILE A 638 -41.26 -9.74 6.23
N ASN A 639 -41.56 -10.60 5.25
CA ASN A 639 -42.89 -10.71 4.62
C ASN A 639 -43.97 -11.21 5.60
N GLU A 640 -43.67 -12.18 6.45
CA GLU A 640 -44.60 -12.71 7.47
C GLU A 640 -45.07 -11.63 8.47
N LYS A 641 -44.37 -10.49 8.54
CA LYS A 641 -44.67 -9.37 9.45
C LYS A 641 -45.23 -8.14 8.73
N ASN A 642 -45.39 -8.19 7.41
CA ASN A 642 -45.84 -7.10 6.54
C ASN A 642 -46.99 -7.59 5.64
N GLU A 643 -48.24 -7.61 6.14
CA GLU A 643 -49.43 -8.17 5.45
C GLU A 643 -49.80 -7.54 4.08
N ASN A 644 -49.09 -6.52 3.59
CA ASN A 644 -49.40 -5.79 2.36
C ASN A 644 -48.14 -5.29 1.60
N VAL A 645 -47.32 -6.20 1.06
CA VAL A 645 -46.19 -5.85 0.15
C VAL A 645 -46.19 -6.74 -1.10
N ASN A 646 -45.88 -6.15 -2.27
CA ASN A 646 -45.79 -6.88 -3.54
C ASN A 646 -44.50 -7.72 -3.64
N ASN A 647 -44.64 -9.00 -4.01
CA ASN A 647 -43.58 -10.02 -4.12
C ASN A 647 -42.46 -9.75 -5.16
N SER A 648 -42.35 -8.56 -5.75
CA SER A 648 -41.40 -8.24 -6.84
C SER A 648 -40.35 -7.18 -6.52
N LYS A 649 -40.25 -6.72 -5.26
CA LYS A 649 -39.17 -5.83 -4.81
C LYS A 649 -38.25 -6.51 -3.80
N MET A 650 -36.96 -6.19 -3.90
CA MET A 650 -36.00 -6.46 -2.84
C MET A 650 -36.33 -5.58 -1.61
N TRP A 651 -36.07 -6.13 -0.42
CA TRP A 651 -36.35 -5.46 0.85
C TRP A 651 -35.59 -4.14 0.98
N THR A 652 -36.17 -3.20 1.73
CA THR A 652 -35.50 -1.95 2.08
C THR A 652 -34.52 -2.16 3.23
N GLU A 653 -33.48 -1.33 3.32
CA GLU A 653 -32.63 -1.27 4.52
C GLU A 653 -33.43 -0.85 5.77
N GLU A 654 -34.57 -0.18 5.62
CA GLU A 654 -35.44 0.18 6.75
C GLU A 654 -36.10 -1.07 7.39
N GLU A 655 -36.52 -2.04 6.58
CA GLU A 655 -37.05 -3.34 7.04
C GLU A 655 -35.96 -4.20 7.72
N MET A 656 -34.70 -4.07 7.30
CA MET A 656 -33.57 -4.81 7.87
C MET A 656 -33.26 -4.45 9.32
N ASN A 657 -33.68 -3.29 9.83
CA ASN A 657 -33.37 -2.86 11.20
C ASN A 657 -33.75 -3.91 12.26
N LYS A 658 -34.92 -4.55 12.08
CA LYS A 658 -35.41 -5.65 12.94
C LYS A 658 -34.54 -6.91 12.89
N ILE A 659 -33.88 -7.18 11.75
CA ILE A 659 -32.98 -8.32 11.55
C ILE A 659 -31.64 -8.06 12.24
N TYR A 660 -31.07 -6.85 12.06
CA TYR A 660 -29.84 -6.44 12.75
C TYR A 660 -30.02 -6.50 14.28
N LEU A 661 -31.15 -6.03 14.77
CA LEU A 661 -31.49 -6.02 16.20
C LEU A 661 -32.02 -7.35 16.76
N SER A 662 -31.94 -8.46 16.01
CA SER A 662 -32.20 -9.80 16.57
C SER A 662 -31.23 -10.13 17.72
N ASP A 663 -31.67 -10.99 18.64
CA ASP A 663 -30.84 -11.64 19.67
C ASP A 663 -30.25 -12.97 19.18
N ASP A 664 -30.93 -13.61 18.23
CA ASP A 664 -30.58 -14.91 17.65
C ASP A 664 -30.36 -14.79 16.14
N PHE A 665 -29.39 -15.54 15.61
CA PHE A 665 -28.96 -15.58 14.22
C PHE A 665 -28.79 -17.01 13.68
N GLU A 666 -29.23 -18.04 14.41
CA GLU A 666 -29.23 -19.46 13.95
C GLU A 666 -30.23 -19.72 12.80
N PHE A 667 -30.95 -18.68 12.34
CA PHE A 667 -31.69 -18.69 11.07
C PHE A 667 -30.79 -18.47 9.83
N LEU A 668 -29.52 -18.10 10.04
CA LEU A 668 -28.49 -18.02 9.00
C LEU A 668 -27.77 -19.36 8.87
N GLU A 669 -27.54 -19.80 7.63
CA GLU A 669 -26.96 -21.10 7.28
C GLU A 669 -25.56 -21.29 7.90
N ASP A 670 -25.44 -22.27 8.79
CA ASP A 670 -24.26 -22.60 9.60
C ASP A 670 -23.58 -21.36 10.21
N TYR A 671 -24.37 -20.42 10.76
CA TYR A 671 -23.93 -19.11 11.27
C TYR A 671 -22.55 -19.09 11.95
N LYS A 672 -22.27 -20.04 12.84
CA LYS A 672 -20.98 -20.15 13.55
C LYS A 672 -19.81 -20.58 12.65
N GLU A 673 -20.03 -21.53 11.74
CA GLU A 673 -18.99 -22.16 10.92
C GLU A 673 -18.79 -21.47 9.56
N LYS A 674 -19.80 -20.75 9.03
CA LYS A 674 -19.73 -20.01 7.77
C LYS A 674 -19.59 -18.49 7.94
N VAL A 675 -20.38 -17.88 8.84
CA VAL A 675 -20.39 -16.42 8.99
C VAL A 675 -19.33 -15.96 10.00
N LEU A 676 -19.27 -16.56 11.18
CA LEU A 676 -18.39 -16.11 12.27
C LEU A 676 -16.94 -16.62 12.19
N SER A 677 -16.66 -17.68 11.44
CA SER A 677 -15.32 -18.25 11.22
C SER A 677 -14.40 -17.40 10.33
N SER A 678 -14.91 -16.29 9.78
CA SER A 678 -14.27 -15.49 8.74
C SER A 678 -14.31 -14.00 9.07
N HIS A 679 -13.37 -13.23 8.51
CA HIS A 679 -13.36 -11.77 8.55
C HIS A 679 -13.69 -11.13 7.18
N GLN A 680 -14.00 -11.95 6.16
CA GLN A 680 -14.04 -11.54 4.75
C GLN A 680 -15.14 -10.48 4.45
N HIS A 681 -16.28 -10.51 5.12
CA HIS A 681 -17.36 -9.54 4.86
C HIS A 681 -17.14 -8.21 5.56
N PHE A 682 -16.53 -8.20 6.76
CA PHE A 682 -16.06 -6.96 7.36
C PHE A 682 -14.99 -6.30 6.48
N GLU A 683 -14.04 -7.09 5.97
CA GLU A 683 -12.96 -6.59 5.11
C GLU A 683 -13.43 -6.07 3.74
N ASN A 684 -14.63 -6.41 3.29
CA ASN A 684 -15.22 -5.75 2.11
C ASN A 684 -15.54 -4.26 2.36
N PHE A 685 -15.82 -3.85 3.60
CA PHE A 685 -16.01 -2.45 3.99
C PHE A 685 -14.70 -1.82 4.47
N GLN A 686 -13.93 -2.54 5.30
CA GLN A 686 -12.68 -2.06 5.90
C GLN A 686 -11.54 -1.91 4.88
N SER A 687 -11.19 -2.96 4.13
CA SER A 687 -10.11 -2.86 3.11
C SER A 687 -10.42 -1.91 1.96
N THR A 688 -11.70 -1.52 1.76
CA THR A 688 -12.14 -0.63 0.67
C THR A 688 -12.59 0.76 1.12
N ASN A 689 -12.46 1.10 2.41
CA ASN A 689 -12.31 2.48 2.86
C ASN A 689 -10.82 2.71 3.16
N TRP A 690 -10.20 3.67 2.49
CA TRP A 690 -8.75 3.91 2.51
C TRP A 690 -8.48 5.30 3.13
N ASN A 691 -8.42 5.36 4.45
CA ASN A 691 -8.22 6.63 5.15
C ASN A 691 -6.72 7.01 5.26
N SER A 692 -6.42 8.23 5.71
CA SER A 692 -5.03 8.69 5.99
C SER A 692 -4.34 7.88 7.10
N VAL A 693 -5.14 7.41 8.06
CA VAL A 693 -4.78 6.41 9.08
C VAL A 693 -5.94 5.41 9.14
N ARG A 694 -5.66 4.12 9.33
CA ARG A 694 -6.66 3.04 9.47
C ARG A 694 -6.53 2.33 10.81
N PHE A 695 -7.62 2.24 11.56
CA PHE A 695 -7.75 1.41 12.76
C PHE A 695 -8.11 -0.02 12.31
N LYS A 696 -7.27 -1.00 12.64
CA LYS A 696 -7.36 -2.39 12.14
C LYS A 696 -7.67 -3.34 13.31
N PRO A 697 -8.87 -3.96 13.35
CA PRO A 697 -9.18 -4.98 14.33
C PRO A 697 -8.26 -6.21 14.25
N PRO A 698 -8.25 -7.03 15.32
CA PRO A 698 -7.79 -8.41 15.30
C PRO A 698 -8.52 -9.21 14.21
N PRO A 699 -7.80 -9.93 13.33
CA PRO A 699 -8.41 -10.78 12.33
C PRO A 699 -8.99 -12.03 13.00
N ILE A 700 -10.14 -12.47 12.51
CA ILE A 700 -10.66 -13.81 12.83
C ILE A 700 -9.82 -14.81 12.03
N LEU A 701 -9.04 -15.61 12.74
CA LEU A 701 -8.22 -16.71 12.23
C LEU A 701 -8.89 -18.05 12.63
N ASP A 702 -8.20 -19.18 12.39
CA ASP A 702 -8.63 -20.52 12.80
C ASP A 702 -8.98 -20.64 14.32
N ASN A 703 -8.55 -19.67 15.13
CA ASN A 703 -8.86 -19.54 16.57
C ASN A 703 -10.32 -19.15 16.91
N TYR A 704 -11.23 -19.05 15.94
CA TYR A 704 -12.59 -18.48 16.12
C TYR A 704 -13.47 -19.12 17.22
N LEU A 705 -13.11 -20.31 17.72
CA LEU A 705 -13.74 -20.97 18.88
C LEU A 705 -12.78 -21.22 20.06
N THR A 706 -11.49 -20.89 19.95
CA THR A 706 -10.46 -21.28 20.93
C THR A 706 -9.84 -20.11 21.70
N GLY A 707 -9.94 -18.86 21.22
CA GLY A 707 -9.45 -17.70 21.95
C GLY A 707 -9.32 -16.41 21.14
N PRO A 708 -8.63 -15.38 21.69
CA PRO A 708 -8.28 -14.19 20.94
C PRO A 708 -7.33 -14.51 19.78
N SER A 709 -7.24 -13.60 18.82
CA SER A 709 -6.33 -13.72 17.68
C SER A 709 -4.87 -13.55 18.12
N SER A 710 -3.93 -14.24 17.47
CA SER A 710 -2.48 -13.99 17.67
C SER A 710 -2.07 -12.57 17.26
N ILE A 711 -2.90 -11.89 16.44
CA ILE A 711 -2.66 -10.54 15.94
C ILE A 711 -3.61 -9.55 16.64
N GLY A 712 -3.05 -8.60 17.39
CA GLY A 712 -3.79 -7.62 18.19
C GLY A 712 -4.40 -6.43 17.45
N TRP A 713 -4.88 -5.46 18.23
CA TRP A 713 -5.38 -4.17 17.73
C TRP A 713 -4.24 -3.38 17.08
N ARG A 714 -4.48 -2.86 15.87
CA ARG A 714 -3.45 -2.25 15.03
C ARG A 714 -3.85 -0.86 14.52
N VAL A 715 -2.85 -0.02 14.30
CA VAL A 715 -2.98 1.26 13.59
C VAL A 715 -2.05 1.24 12.38
N GLU A 716 -2.59 1.60 11.22
CA GLU A 716 -1.89 1.63 9.94
C GLU A 716 -1.80 3.07 9.44
N PHE A 717 -0.58 3.60 9.32
CA PHE A 717 -0.27 4.95 8.85
C PHE A 717 0.04 4.92 7.34
N ARG A 718 -0.72 5.69 6.54
CA ARG A 718 -0.87 5.45 5.09
C ARG A 718 -0.50 6.62 4.19
N THR A 719 -0.22 7.78 4.75
CA THR A 719 0.01 9.01 3.98
C THR A 719 1.37 9.13 3.29
N PRO A 720 2.51 8.59 3.76
CA PRO A 720 3.81 8.79 3.11
C PRO A 720 3.82 8.45 1.60
N ASP A 721 4.35 9.36 0.78
CA ASP A 721 4.78 9.02 -0.59
C ASP A 721 6.00 8.07 -0.49
N ILE A 722 6.15 7.11 -1.41
CA ILE A 722 7.36 6.25 -1.42
C ILE A 722 8.60 7.11 -1.71
N GLN A 723 9.68 6.90 -0.95
CA GLN A 723 10.92 7.65 -1.11
C GLN A 723 11.87 6.95 -2.08
N ILE A 724 12.81 7.71 -2.64
CA ILE A 724 13.71 7.24 -3.71
C ILE A 724 14.67 6.16 -3.19
N THR A 725 15.20 6.34 -1.97
CA THR A 725 16.20 5.45 -1.37
C THR A 725 15.69 4.67 -0.16
N ASP A 726 16.31 3.53 0.13
CA ASP A 726 15.97 2.71 1.30
C ASP A 726 16.26 3.43 2.63
N PHE A 727 17.22 4.36 2.67
CA PHE A 727 17.51 5.20 3.83
C PHE A 727 16.33 6.11 4.18
N GLU A 728 15.77 6.82 3.19
CA GLU A 728 14.64 7.73 3.41
C GLU A 728 13.40 6.96 3.87
N ASN A 729 13.10 5.83 3.21
CA ASN A 729 12.01 4.96 3.58
C ASN A 729 12.20 4.42 5.01
N ALA A 730 13.41 3.99 5.39
CA ALA A 730 13.69 3.55 6.75
C ALA A 730 13.56 4.67 7.79
N SER A 731 13.93 5.91 7.43
CA SER A 731 13.79 7.08 8.30
C SER A 731 12.32 7.37 8.65
N VAL A 732 11.41 7.30 7.68
CA VAL A 732 9.97 7.52 7.89
C VAL A 732 9.39 6.46 8.81
N VAL A 733 9.71 5.17 8.60
CA VAL A 733 9.21 4.07 9.44
C VAL A 733 9.74 4.17 10.87
N ALA A 734 11.03 4.41 11.04
CA ALA A 734 11.65 4.55 12.35
C ALA A 734 11.06 5.73 13.13
N LEU A 735 10.87 6.88 12.48
CA LEU A 735 10.32 8.07 13.12
C LEU A 735 8.83 7.92 13.44
N ILE A 736 8.01 7.28 12.61
CA ILE A 736 6.60 7.01 12.94
C ILE A 736 6.47 6.04 14.11
N MET A 737 7.35 5.04 14.22
CA MET A 737 7.43 4.15 15.39
C MET A 737 7.83 4.93 16.66
N VAL A 738 8.89 5.74 16.58
CA VAL A 738 9.36 6.59 17.70
C VAL A 738 8.30 7.60 18.15
N LEU A 739 7.67 8.30 17.21
CA LEU A 739 6.58 9.25 17.45
C LEU A 739 5.40 8.56 18.14
N SER A 740 4.97 7.39 17.66
CA SER A 740 3.87 6.62 18.26
C SER A 740 4.17 6.22 19.70
N LYS A 741 5.40 5.77 19.99
CA LYS A 741 5.85 5.50 21.37
C LYS A 741 5.89 6.75 22.24
N PHE A 742 6.38 7.87 21.72
CA PHE A 742 6.51 9.13 22.45
C PHE A 742 5.14 9.73 22.79
N ILE A 743 4.24 9.78 21.80
CA ILE A 743 2.84 10.18 21.93
C ILE A 743 2.16 9.35 23.03
N LEU A 744 2.33 8.03 23.01
CA LEU A 744 1.73 7.14 23.99
C LEU A 744 2.32 7.31 25.40
N LYS A 745 3.65 7.40 25.52
CA LYS A 745 4.36 7.48 26.80
C LYS A 745 4.21 8.82 27.52
N LYS A 746 4.15 9.94 26.79
CA LYS A 746 3.95 11.28 27.36
C LYS A 746 2.49 11.78 27.23
N LYS A 747 1.57 10.94 26.72
CA LYS A 747 0.14 11.22 26.49
C LYS A 747 -0.11 12.58 25.82
N LEU A 748 0.51 12.84 24.67
CA LEU A 748 0.35 14.10 23.94
C LEU A 748 -1.09 14.32 23.43
N ASN A 749 -1.63 15.51 23.71
CA ASN A 749 -2.89 15.98 23.13
C ASN A 749 -2.56 16.68 21.80
N LEU A 750 -2.86 16.06 20.66
CA LEU A 750 -2.58 16.63 19.32
C LEU A 750 -3.84 17.15 18.60
N TYR A 751 -5.04 16.87 19.11
CA TYR A 751 -6.31 17.08 18.41
C TYR A 751 -6.50 18.49 17.82
N ILE A 752 -7.04 18.54 16.60
CA ILE A 752 -7.55 19.75 15.91
C ILE A 752 -8.91 19.43 15.27
N PRO A 753 -9.81 20.42 15.08
CA PRO A 753 -11.07 20.22 14.36
C PRO A 753 -10.88 19.57 12.98
N MET A 754 -11.73 18.60 12.65
CA MET A 754 -11.67 17.78 11.44
C MET A 754 -11.70 18.62 10.14
N SER A 755 -12.41 19.76 10.12
CA SER A 755 -12.39 20.70 9.00
C SER A 755 -11.00 21.29 8.74
N LYS A 756 -10.25 21.60 9.81
CA LYS A 756 -8.84 22.06 9.75
C LYS A 756 -7.91 20.92 9.36
N LEU A 757 -8.23 19.68 9.73
CA LEU A 757 -7.45 18.50 9.32
C LEU A 757 -7.57 18.22 7.81
N GLU A 758 -8.76 18.34 7.24
CA GLU A 758 -8.95 18.23 5.78
C GLU A 758 -8.29 19.39 5.03
N GLU A 759 -8.29 20.61 5.58
CA GLU A 759 -7.55 21.74 5.01
C GLU A 759 -6.03 21.50 5.05
N ASN A 760 -5.49 20.95 6.14
CA ASN A 760 -4.09 20.51 6.20
C ASN A 760 -3.77 19.47 5.12
N LEU A 761 -4.66 18.49 4.91
CA LEU A 761 -4.49 17.42 3.91
C LEU A 761 -4.61 17.93 2.46
N PHE A 762 -5.41 18.98 2.23
CA PHE A 762 -5.47 19.68 0.96
C PHE A 762 -4.16 20.47 0.70
N ARG A 763 -3.69 21.22 1.69
CA ARG A 763 -2.46 22.04 1.59
C ARG A 763 -1.20 21.18 1.41
N SER A 764 -1.10 20.03 2.07
CA SER A 764 0.08 19.16 2.02
C SER A 764 0.45 18.66 0.62
N SER A 765 -0.49 18.68 -0.32
CA SER A 765 -0.27 18.21 -1.69
C SER A 765 0.30 19.29 -2.63
N LYS A 766 0.29 20.58 -2.25
CA LYS A 766 0.75 21.71 -3.08
C LYS A 766 2.28 21.67 -3.31
N ARG A 767 2.75 22.26 -4.41
CA ARG A 767 4.19 22.35 -4.71
C ARG A 767 4.95 23.13 -3.61
N ASP A 768 6.04 22.54 -3.13
CA ASP A 768 6.91 23.00 -2.05
C ASP A 768 6.18 23.24 -0.71
N ALA A 769 5.07 22.53 -0.44
CA ALA A 769 4.22 22.73 0.75
C ALA A 769 5.00 22.69 2.08
N ILE A 770 6.05 21.87 2.19
CA ILE A 770 6.94 21.79 3.36
C ILE A 770 7.60 23.14 3.72
N LEU A 771 7.86 24.02 2.73
CA LEU A 771 8.49 25.33 2.93
C LEU A 771 7.52 26.51 2.78
N LYS A 772 6.47 26.36 1.95
CA LYS A 772 5.58 27.47 1.55
C LYS A 772 4.23 27.49 2.26
N GLU A 773 3.72 26.34 2.68
CA GLU A 773 2.41 26.24 3.30
C GLU A 773 2.52 26.27 4.83
N LYS A 774 1.41 26.67 5.45
CA LYS A 774 1.21 26.56 6.89
C LYS A 774 0.08 25.59 7.18
N PHE A 775 0.21 24.89 8.30
CA PHE A 775 -0.70 23.85 8.74
C PHE A 775 -1.31 24.28 10.08
N TYR A 776 -2.61 24.04 10.24
CA TYR A 776 -3.29 24.23 11.52
C TYR A 776 -2.71 23.25 12.54
N PHE A 777 -2.12 23.80 13.59
CA PHE A 777 -1.57 23.03 14.68
C PHE A 777 -1.74 23.79 16.01
N ARG A 778 -2.03 23.04 17.07
CA ARG A 778 -2.32 23.59 18.40
C ARG A 778 -1.09 24.23 19.06
N ASN A 779 -1.34 25.05 20.09
CA ASN A 779 -0.28 25.69 20.88
C ASN A 779 0.21 24.81 22.03
N ASP A 780 -0.73 24.30 22.83
CA ASP A 780 -0.47 23.48 24.01
C ASP A 780 -0.76 22.01 23.72
N ILE A 781 0.26 21.16 23.82
CA ILE A 781 0.18 19.71 23.54
C ILE A 781 0.08 18.83 24.80
N ASN A 782 -0.06 19.44 25.99
CA ASN A 782 -0.24 18.70 27.24
C ASN A 782 -1.59 17.96 27.27
N TYR A 783 -1.63 16.76 27.87
CA TYR A 783 -2.82 15.92 27.95
C TYR A 783 -4.06 16.69 28.46
N ASP A 784 -4.02 17.11 29.74
CA ASP A 784 -5.15 17.72 30.46
C ASP A 784 -5.43 19.19 30.09
N THR A 785 -4.83 19.75 29.03
CA THR A 785 -5.02 21.17 28.74
C THR A 785 -6.45 21.48 28.33
N SER A 786 -7.02 22.52 28.95
CA SER A 786 -8.27 23.14 28.53
C SER A 786 -8.07 24.14 27.38
N ASN A 787 -6.83 24.38 26.95
CA ASN A 787 -6.56 25.25 25.82
C ASN A 787 -6.73 24.51 24.46
N ASN A 788 -7.70 24.98 23.68
CA ASN A 788 -8.01 24.51 22.33
C ASN A 788 -7.49 25.48 21.22
N ASP A 789 -6.58 26.40 21.55
CA ASP A 789 -5.95 27.37 20.63
C ASP A 789 -5.15 26.66 19.52
N ILE A 790 -5.46 27.01 18.27
CA ILE A 790 -4.89 26.41 17.05
C ILE A 790 -4.52 27.50 16.06
N GLU A 791 -3.25 27.51 15.66
CA GLU A 791 -2.63 28.51 14.78
C GLU A 791 -2.10 27.87 13.49
N GLU A 792 -1.74 28.71 12.50
CA GLU A 792 -1.11 28.27 11.26
C GLU A 792 0.42 28.32 11.36
N LYS A 793 1.06 27.15 11.39
CA LYS A 793 2.50 26.97 11.62
C LYS A 793 3.17 26.28 10.43
N SER A 794 4.43 26.59 10.18
CA SER A 794 5.28 25.80 9.27
C SER A 794 5.57 24.43 9.88
N ILE A 795 5.95 23.47 9.03
CA ILE A 795 6.32 22.12 9.47
C ILE A 795 7.55 22.16 10.41
N TYR A 796 8.49 23.06 10.16
CA TYR A 796 9.65 23.28 11.04
C TYR A 796 9.24 23.75 12.44
N GLU A 797 8.30 24.69 12.57
CA GLU A 797 7.79 25.15 13.86
C GLU A 797 7.04 24.04 14.63
N ILE A 798 6.34 23.14 13.93
CA ILE A 798 5.59 22.03 14.53
C ILE A 798 6.52 20.93 15.07
N PHE A 799 7.63 20.62 14.38
CA PHE A 799 8.51 19.51 14.77
C PHE A 799 9.78 19.91 15.53
N PHE A 800 10.35 21.09 15.27
CA PHE A 800 11.72 21.45 15.70
C PHE A 800 11.81 22.75 16.53
N ASN A 801 10.68 23.36 16.90
CA ASN A 801 10.70 24.46 17.87
C ASN A 801 11.19 23.96 19.25
N LYS A 802 12.14 24.67 19.85
CA LYS A 802 12.77 24.34 21.13
C LYS A 802 11.83 24.39 22.35
N THR A 803 10.61 24.93 22.22
CA THR A 803 9.63 24.94 23.32
C THR A 803 8.68 23.75 23.30
N ASN A 804 8.20 23.33 22.13
CA ASN A 804 7.10 22.38 21.98
C ASN A 804 7.11 21.61 20.64
N GLY A 805 8.21 21.65 19.89
CA GLY A 805 8.36 20.91 18.65
C GLY A 805 8.42 19.40 18.91
N ILE A 806 7.56 18.62 18.24
CA ILE A 806 7.33 17.22 18.62
C ILE A 806 8.61 16.37 18.48
N LEU A 807 9.36 16.50 17.37
CA LEU A 807 10.59 15.73 17.15
C LEU A 807 11.76 16.25 18.02
N TYR A 808 11.78 17.54 18.36
CA TYR A 808 12.71 18.06 19.38
C TYR A 808 12.44 17.45 20.77
N LEU A 809 11.17 17.31 21.16
CA LEU A 809 10.83 16.62 22.41
C LEU A 809 11.06 15.10 22.31
N CYS A 810 10.90 14.49 21.12
CA CYS A 810 11.30 13.10 20.89
C CYS A 810 12.81 12.89 21.11
N SER A 811 13.69 13.77 20.62
CA SER A 811 15.14 13.58 20.80
C SER A 811 15.55 13.67 22.27
N LEU A 812 14.97 14.60 23.04
CA LEU A 812 15.15 14.65 24.50
C LEU A 812 14.68 13.36 25.20
N TYR A 813 13.57 12.76 24.75
CA TYR A 813 13.08 11.49 25.28
C TYR A 813 13.96 10.29 24.85
N ILE A 814 14.52 10.28 23.64
CA ILE A 814 15.47 9.25 23.21
C ILE A 814 16.76 9.30 24.05
N GLU A 815 17.23 10.49 24.42
CA GLU A 815 18.32 10.64 25.39
C GLU A 815 17.93 10.16 26.79
N GLU A 816 16.76 10.53 27.32
CA GLU A 816 16.22 10.02 28.59
C GLU A 816 16.19 8.47 28.64
N GLN A 817 15.80 7.81 27.54
CA GLN A 817 15.76 6.35 27.46
C GLN A 817 17.14 5.71 27.22
N PHE A 818 18.10 6.43 26.63
CA PHE A 818 19.50 5.99 26.50
C PHE A 818 20.23 6.08 27.86
N GLU A 819 20.06 7.16 28.61
CA GLU A 819 20.61 7.31 29.97
C GLU A 819 20.04 6.26 30.95
N GLN A 820 18.81 5.81 30.74
CA GLN A 820 18.18 4.71 31.47
C GLN A 820 18.62 3.30 31.00
N GLY A 821 19.49 3.20 29.97
CA GLY A 821 19.99 1.94 29.43
C GLY A 821 18.98 1.13 28.60
N LEU A 822 17.84 1.72 28.23
CA LEU A 822 16.76 1.05 27.49
C LEU A 822 16.97 1.06 25.97
N ILE A 823 17.81 1.97 25.47
CA ILE A 823 18.19 2.10 24.05
C ILE A 823 19.69 1.87 23.91
N ASN A 824 20.12 1.04 22.96
CA ASN A 824 21.54 0.87 22.65
C ASN A 824 22.11 2.04 21.81
N LEU A 825 23.43 2.23 21.84
CA LEU A 825 24.08 3.37 21.17
C LEU A 825 23.82 3.40 19.65
N SER A 826 23.78 2.24 18.99
CA SER A 826 23.50 2.14 17.55
C SER A 826 22.09 2.63 17.19
N ALA A 827 21.10 2.25 17.99
CA ALA A 827 19.71 2.67 17.83
C ALA A 827 19.51 4.17 18.12
N LYS A 828 20.09 4.67 19.22
CA LYS A 828 20.11 6.12 19.52
C LYS A 828 20.72 6.90 18.37
N ASN A 829 21.90 6.51 17.90
CA ASN A 829 22.60 7.23 16.83
C ASN A 829 21.81 7.20 15.52
N LYS A 830 21.18 6.08 15.16
CA LYS A 830 20.34 5.98 13.94
C LYS A 830 19.06 6.81 14.06
N ILE A 831 18.41 6.85 15.22
CA ILE A 831 17.23 7.69 15.44
C ILE A 831 17.62 9.18 15.38
N ASN A 832 18.73 9.58 15.98
CA ASN A 832 19.23 10.95 15.91
C ASN A 832 19.62 11.35 14.47
N GLU A 833 20.23 10.45 13.68
CA GLU A 833 20.50 10.63 12.25
C GLU A 833 19.20 10.90 11.46
N TYR A 834 18.15 10.09 11.67
CA TYR A 834 16.86 10.28 11.01
C TYR A 834 16.15 11.58 11.45
N ILE A 835 16.22 11.96 12.74
CA ILE A 835 15.66 13.23 13.24
C ILE A 835 16.37 14.41 12.55
N GLN A 836 17.70 14.38 12.47
CA GLN A 836 18.50 15.43 11.83
C GLN A 836 18.21 15.50 10.32
N PHE A 837 18.05 14.36 9.64
CA PHE A 837 17.66 14.29 8.24
C PHE A 837 16.33 14.99 7.96
N ILE A 838 15.29 14.74 8.77
CA ILE A 838 14.01 15.45 8.64
C ILE A 838 14.14 16.93 9.02
N GLU A 839 15.00 17.29 9.97
CA GLU A 839 15.28 18.70 10.31
C GLU A 839 15.84 19.46 9.10
N LEU A 840 16.88 18.93 8.44
CA LEU A 840 17.48 19.57 7.25
C LEU A 840 16.47 19.69 6.10
N ARG A 841 15.63 18.67 5.90
CA ARG A 841 14.56 18.71 4.88
C ARG A 841 13.50 19.76 5.21
N CYS A 842 13.11 19.90 6.48
CA CYS A 842 12.15 20.92 6.92
C CYS A 842 12.70 22.36 6.87
N LYS A 843 14.02 22.54 6.89
CA LYS A 843 14.68 23.84 6.64
C LYS A 843 14.86 24.16 5.15
N GLY A 844 14.71 23.17 4.27
CA GLY A 844 15.05 23.29 2.85
C GLY A 844 16.56 23.24 2.56
N GLU A 845 17.38 22.76 3.50
CA GLU A 845 18.81 22.52 3.29
C GLU A 845 19.05 21.29 2.39
N ILE A 846 18.11 20.33 2.41
CA ILE A 846 18.03 19.21 1.46
C ILE A 846 16.62 19.10 0.86
N SER A 847 16.52 18.53 -0.33
CA SER A 847 15.29 18.46 -1.12
C SER A 847 14.30 17.42 -0.56
N THR A 848 13.01 17.61 -0.85
CA THR A 848 12.06 16.49 -0.95
C THR A 848 12.32 15.70 -2.24
N GLY A 849 11.78 14.48 -2.35
CA GLY A 849 11.82 13.72 -3.61
C GLY A 849 11.19 14.51 -4.76
N ALA A 850 10.09 15.23 -4.50
CA ALA A 850 9.39 16.00 -5.52
C ALA A 850 10.22 17.19 -6.02
N SER A 851 10.84 17.97 -5.13
CA SER A 851 11.73 19.06 -5.53
C SER A 851 12.95 18.55 -6.29
N PHE A 852 13.54 17.41 -5.89
CA PHE A 852 14.67 16.77 -6.58
C PHE A 852 14.31 16.30 -8.00
N LEU A 853 13.26 15.49 -8.14
CA LEU A 853 12.76 14.97 -9.42
C LEU A 853 12.34 16.10 -10.36
N ARG A 854 11.65 17.13 -9.84
CA ARG A 854 11.28 18.34 -10.58
C ARG A 854 12.52 19.09 -11.08
N LYS A 855 13.50 19.32 -10.20
CA LYS A 855 14.76 20.01 -10.56
C LYS A 855 15.56 19.24 -11.61
N PHE A 856 15.58 17.91 -11.56
CA PHE A 856 16.17 17.09 -12.62
C PHE A 856 15.51 17.36 -13.98
N ILE A 857 14.17 17.29 -14.05
CA ILE A 857 13.41 17.52 -15.29
C ILE A 857 13.62 18.94 -15.83
N LEU A 858 13.54 19.97 -14.97
CA LEU A 858 13.67 21.37 -15.39
C LEU A 858 15.07 21.74 -15.93
N ASN A 859 16.11 21.03 -15.49
CA ASN A 859 17.49 21.23 -15.96
C ASN A 859 17.90 20.22 -17.04
N HIS A 860 16.98 19.36 -17.49
CA HIS A 860 17.30 18.32 -18.47
C HIS A 860 17.57 18.91 -19.87
N PRO A 861 18.64 18.52 -20.59
CA PRO A 861 18.96 19.09 -21.91
C PRO A 861 17.84 18.96 -22.96
N SER A 862 17.02 17.92 -22.85
CA SER A 862 15.86 17.65 -23.72
C SER A 862 14.54 18.28 -23.24
N TYR A 863 14.56 19.16 -22.23
CA TYR A 863 13.35 19.78 -21.68
C TYR A 863 13.00 21.07 -22.42
N GLU A 864 11.82 21.07 -23.06
CA GLU A 864 11.36 22.10 -24.00
C GLU A 864 10.63 23.27 -23.31
N LYS A 865 10.72 23.39 -21.97
CA LYS A 865 10.00 24.42 -21.18
C LYS A 865 8.49 24.41 -21.38
N ASN A 866 7.95 23.24 -21.68
CA ASN A 866 6.53 22.98 -21.92
C ASN A 866 5.91 22.05 -20.86
N SER A 867 6.65 21.77 -19.79
CA SER A 867 6.23 20.89 -18.68
C SER A 867 6.04 19.41 -19.03
N TYR A 868 6.36 18.99 -20.26
CA TYR A 868 6.17 17.61 -20.72
C TYR A 868 7.41 16.75 -20.55
N ILE A 869 7.20 15.48 -20.18
CA ILE A 869 8.23 14.45 -19.99
C ILE A 869 8.27 13.59 -21.25
N ASN A 870 9.18 13.92 -22.19
CA ASN A 870 9.40 13.14 -23.40
C ASN A 870 10.22 11.86 -23.15
N ASN A 871 10.38 11.02 -24.18
CA ASN A 871 11.10 9.73 -24.12
C ASN A 871 12.47 9.82 -23.45
N GLN A 872 13.28 10.82 -23.80
CA GLN A 872 14.64 10.97 -23.30
C GLN A 872 14.64 11.34 -21.81
N ILE A 873 13.82 12.31 -21.39
CA ILE A 873 13.64 12.67 -19.97
C ILE A 873 13.16 11.45 -19.16
N ASN A 874 12.18 10.70 -19.69
CA ASN A 874 11.64 9.50 -19.05
C ASN A 874 12.71 8.41 -18.87
N TYR A 875 13.54 8.16 -19.89
CA TYR A 875 14.65 7.20 -19.82
C TYR A 875 15.74 7.65 -18.84
N ASP A 876 16.25 8.88 -18.96
CA ASP A 876 17.35 9.34 -18.12
C ASP A 876 16.92 9.48 -16.65
N LEU A 877 15.65 9.78 -16.38
CA LEU A 877 15.07 9.75 -15.04
C LEU A 877 14.95 8.32 -14.48
N CYS A 878 14.35 7.39 -15.24
CA CYS A 878 14.27 5.97 -14.84
C CYS A 878 15.67 5.35 -14.67
N LYS A 879 16.67 5.83 -15.41
CA LYS A 879 18.07 5.43 -15.24
C LYS A 879 18.69 6.01 -13.97
N LEU A 880 18.63 7.32 -13.76
CA LEU A 880 19.13 8.00 -12.56
C LEU A 880 18.64 7.31 -11.28
N ILE A 881 17.35 7.01 -11.19
CA ILE A 881 16.75 6.39 -10.00
C ILE A 881 17.19 4.93 -9.84
N SER A 882 17.43 4.20 -10.94
CA SER A 882 17.98 2.85 -10.89
C SER A 882 19.46 2.84 -10.48
N ASP A 883 20.24 3.84 -10.90
CA ASP A 883 21.66 4.01 -10.60
C ASP A 883 21.87 4.50 -9.15
N ILE A 884 20.98 5.36 -8.64
CA ILE A 884 20.85 5.66 -7.20
C ILE A 884 20.50 4.39 -6.41
N GLY A 885 19.49 3.63 -6.85
CA GLY A 885 19.04 2.39 -6.20
C GLY A 885 20.06 1.23 -6.19
N LYS A 886 21.22 1.41 -6.85
CA LYS A 886 22.39 0.51 -6.82
C LYS A 886 23.54 1.02 -5.93
N GLY A 887 23.50 2.26 -5.45
CA GLY A 887 24.65 2.94 -4.86
C GLY A 887 25.72 3.35 -5.88
N GLU A 888 25.38 3.46 -7.18
CA GLU A 888 26.29 3.99 -8.21
C GLU A 888 26.29 5.52 -8.24
N ILE A 889 25.19 6.16 -7.82
CA ILE A 889 25.04 7.61 -7.71
C ILE A 889 24.61 7.98 -6.29
N ALA A 890 25.34 8.91 -5.66
CA ALA A 890 25.02 9.49 -4.36
C ALA A 890 24.18 10.78 -4.53
N PRO A 891 22.88 10.80 -4.18
CA PRO A 891 22.03 11.97 -4.37
C PRO A 891 22.18 12.98 -3.22
N TYR A 892 23.31 13.68 -3.14
CA TYR A 892 23.60 14.66 -2.08
C TYR A 892 22.53 15.76 -1.94
N GLU A 893 21.84 16.14 -3.02
CA GLU A 893 20.75 17.14 -2.95
C GLU A 893 19.48 16.62 -2.24
N LEU A 894 19.35 15.31 -2.06
CA LEU A 894 18.23 14.62 -1.44
C LEU A 894 18.57 14.11 -0.03
N LEU A 895 19.83 13.70 0.17
CA LEU A 895 20.35 13.02 1.37
C LEU A 895 21.42 13.81 2.14
N GLY A 896 21.88 14.96 1.65
CA GLY A 896 22.91 15.77 2.31
C GLY A 896 24.17 14.97 2.64
N GLY A 897 24.67 15.13 3.86
CA GLY A 897 25.82 14.40 4.39
C GLY A 897 25.54 12.97 4.89
N PHE A 898 24.29 12.48 4.80
CA PHE A 898 23.92 11.14 5.27
C PHE A 898 24.28 10.02 4.27
N VAL A 899 24.84 10.37 3.11
CA VAL A 899 25.51 9.41 2.22
C VAL A 899 26.97 9.32 2.60
N ASP A 900 27.41 8.18 3.14
CA ASP A 900 28.83 7.82 3.17
C ASP A 900 29.21 7.26 1.78
N PRO A 901 29.94 8.02 0.94
CA PRO A 901 30.25 7.62 -0.44
C PRO A 901 31.28 6.50 -0.50
N HIS A 902 31.91 6.20 0.64
CA HIS A 902 32.87 5.12 0.79
C HIS A 902 32.23 3.86 1.40
N LYS A 903 31.29 3.91 2.34
CA LYS A 903 30.66 2.68 2.89
C LYS A 903 29.93 1.84 1.83
N GLU A 904 29.13 2.44 0.95
CA GLU A 904 28.44 1.66 -0.09
C GLU A 904 29.42 1.17 -1.17
N ARG A 905 30.37 2.03 -1.56
CA ARG A 905 31.42 1.69 -2.52
C ARG A 905 32.41 0.65 -1.98
N ILE A 906 32.62 0.60 -0.66
CA ILE A 906 33.44 -0.41 0.03
C ILE A 906 32.64 -1.69 0.23
N LYS A 907 31.35 -1.66 0.62
CA LYS A 907 30.52 -2.88 0.67
C LYS A 907 30.42 -3.59 -0.69
N ASN A 908 30.27 -2.85 -1.79
CA ASN A 908 30.29 -3.44 -3.14
C ASN A 908 31.70 -3.90 -3.59
N ASN A 909 32.78 -3.28 -3.10
CA ASN A 909 34.16 -3.72 -3.39
C ASN A 909 34.77 -4.68 -2.37
N LEU A 910 34.11 -4.99 -1.25
CA LEU A 910 34.68 -5.76 -0.13
C LEU A 910 35.01 -7.21 -0.48
N ARG A 911 34.49 -7.73 -1.60
CA ARG A 911 34.90 -9.01 -2.20
C ARG A 911 36.26 -8.94 -2.93
N ARG A 912 36.93 -7.78 -3.00
CA ARG A 912 38.15 -7.51 -3.80
C ARG A 912 39.09 -6.43 -3.23
N ILE A 913 39.33 -6.39 -1.91
CA ILE A 913 40.32 -5.48 -1.30
C ILE A 913 41.56 -6.28 -0.87
N SER A 914 42.77 -5.86 -1.26
CA SER A 914 44.01 -6.53 -0.86
C SER A 914 44.50 -6.11 0.54
N LYS A 915 45.27 -6.97 1.21
CA LYS A 915 45.89 -6.68 2.52
C LYS A 915 46.72 -5.37 2.51
N ARG A 916 47.38 -5.05 1.38
CA ARG A 916 48.10 -3.77 1.16
C ARG A 916 47.16 -2.56 1.04
N GLN A 917 45.96 -2.71 0.48
CA GLN A 917 44.95 -1.64 0.42
C GLN A 917 44.24 -1.43 1.77
N TYR A 918 43.91 -2.52 2.47
CA TYR A 918 43.30 -2.48 3.80
C TYR A 918 44.14 -1.67 4.81
N LEU A 919 45.44 -1.99 4.90
CA LEU A 919 46.37 -1.32 5.84
C LEU A 919 46.54 0.18 5.54
N LYS A 920 46.51 0.60 4.27
CA LYS A 920 46.52 2.03 3.90
C LYS A 920 45.22 2.74 4.30
N SER A 921 44.07 2.09 4.14
CA SER A 921 42.77 2.63 4.57
C SER A 921 42.73 2.86 6.09
N LEU A 922 43.28 1.91 6.85
CA LEU A 922 43.45 2.00 8.30
C LEU A 922 44.34 3.20 8.70
N ALA A 923 45.49 3.35 8.03
CA ALA A 923 46.41 4.48 8.22
C ALA A 923 45.75 5.83 7.91
N TYR A 924 45.02 5.92 6.79
CA TYR A 924 44.37 7.15 6.34
C TYR A 924 43.28 7.62 7.32
N LYS A 925 42.37 6.73 7.75
CA LYS A 925 41.29 7.08 8.68
C LYS A 925 41.80 7.50 10.07
N PHE A 926 42.85 6.88 10.56
CA PHE A 926 43.50 7.30 11.82
C PHE A 926 44.12 8.70 11.70
N ILE A 927 44.70 9.03 10.54
CA ILE A 927 45.31 10.36 10.28
C ILE A 927 44.25 11.44 10.03
N SER A 928 43.08 11.09 9.46
CA SER A 928 41.96 12.04 9.28
C SER A 928 41.10 12.24 10.53
N GLY A 929 41.25 11.39 11.56
CA GLY A 929 40.48 11.48 12.81
C GLY A 929 39.06 10.94 12.72
N GLU A 930 38.76 10.10 11.72
CA GLU A 930 37.46 9.44 11.57
C GLU A 930 37.31 8.26 12.54
N ASP A 931 36.08 7.92 12.91
CA ASP A 931 35.78 6.75 13.75
C ASP A 931 36.21 5.45 13.03
N TYR A 932 37.28 4.85 13.56
CA TYR A 932 37.88 3.61 13.06
C TYR A 932 37.39 2.36 13.82
N THR A 933 36.48 2.50 14.79
CA THR A 933 36.06 1.40 15.68
C THR A 933 35.41 0.25 14.89
N GLN A 934 34.69 0.55 13.80
CA GLN A 934 34.11 -0.48 12.91
C GLN A 934 35.16 -1.27 12.12
N TYR A 935 36.41 -0.80 12.01
CA TYR A 935 37.52 -1.55 11.41
C TYR A 935 38.25 -2.45 12.41
N LEU A 936 38.14 -2.19 13.72
CA LEU A 936 38.64 -3.09 14.77
C LEU A 936 37.85 -4.40 14.80
N LEU A 937 36.54 -4.35 14.50
CA LEU A 937 35.69 -5.54 14.40
C LEU A 937 36.04 -6.42 13.19
N LEU A 938 36.59 -5.83 12.11
CA LEU A 938 37.07 -6.59 10.94
C LEU A 938 38.38 -7.36 11.20
N ASN A 939 38.96 -7.22 12.40
CA ASN A 939 40.25 -7.80 12.78
C ASN A 939 40.13 -9.27 13.25
N GLU A 940 38.92 -9.79 13.45
CA GLU A 940 38.67 -11.18 13.86
C GLU A 940 38.58 -12.09 12.63
N ASP A 941 37.72 -11.76 11.65
CA ASP A 941 37.59 -12.45 10.35
C ASP A 941 38.93 -12.66 9.62
N LEU A 942 39.81 -11.64 9.68
CA LEU A 942 41.11 -11.65 9.01
C LEU A 942 42.18 -12.52 9.68
N LYS A 943 41.92 -13.09 10.87
CA LYS A 943 42.85 -14.01 11.56
C LYS A 943 42.84 -15.43 10.98
N HIS A 944 41.85 -15.79 10.16
CA HIS A 944 41.62 -17.18 9.75
C HIS A 944 42.22 -17.61 8.38
N ASP A 945 43.00 -16.74 7.72
CA ASP A 945 43.93 -17.06 6.60
C ASP A 945 43.38 -18.00 5.49
N LYS A 946 42.09 -17.87 5.15
CA LYS A 946 41.45 -18.59 4.03
C LYS A 946 41.54 -17.80 2.72
N ASP A 947 42.61 -18.04 1.97
CA ASP A 947 42.79 -17.54 0.61
C ASP A 947 41.70 -18.07 -0.36
N PHE A 948 40.79 -17.20 -0.79
CA PHE A 948 39.80 -17.50 -1.84
C PHE A 948 40.35 -17.19 -3.25
N PHE A 949 41.20 -18.06 -3.77
CA PHE A 949 41.40 -18.23 -5.23
C PHE A 949 40.21 -19.05 -5.79
N ILE A 950 39.75 -18.95 -7.05
CA ILE A 950 40.45 -18.86 -8.34
C ILE A 950 39.57 -18.10 -9.38
N GLN A 951 40.22 -17.36 -10.31
CA GLN A 951 39.83 -17.00 -11.70
C GLN A 951 38.34 -16.82 -12.06
N ASN A 952 37.88 -15.77 -12.75
CA ASN A 952 38.54 -14.83 -13.68
C ASN A 952 37.59 -13.62 -13.94
N LYS A 953 37.86 -12.57 -14.74
CA LYS A 953 38.99 -12.14 -15.60
C LYS A 953 39.03 -10.60 -15.66
N ASN A 954 40.02 -10.03 -16.36
CA ASN A 954 40.09 -8.66 -16.91
C ASN A 954 39.47 -7.49 -16.11
N THR A 955 40.31 -6.76 -15.37
CA THR A 955 40.43 -5.29 -15.47
C THR A 955 41.83 -4.91 -15.02
N ASN A 956 42.62 -4.26 -15.89
CA ASN A 956 43.87 -3.63 -15.48
C ASN A 956 43.53 -2.33 -14.74
N TYR A 957 44.17 -2.11 -13.59
CA TYR A 957 44.40 -0.77 -13.05
C TYR A 957 45.91 -0.62 -12.91
N GLU A 958 46.46 0.45 -13.48
CA GLU A 958 47.89 0.70 -13.48
C GLU A 958 48.33 1.30 -12.15
N GLU A 959 49.44 0.81 -11.59
CA GLU A 959 50.02 1.32 -10.34
C GLU A 959 50.95 2.50 -10.66
N SER A 960 50.66 3.68 -10.11
CA SER A 960 51.44 4.90 -10.38
C SER A 960 51.45 5.90 -9.21
N ASP A 961 52.02 5.49 -8.06
CA ASP A 961 52.86 6.36 -7.20
C ASP A 961 53.40 5.57 -5.98
N GLU A 962 54.52 4.86 -6.15
CA GLU A 962 55.08 4.00 -5.09
C GLU A 962 55.81 4.77 -3.96
N SER A 963 56.25 6.01 -4.20
CA SER A 963 57.26 6.68 -3.36
C SER A 963 56.74 7.30 -2.05
N ILE A 964 55.44 7.58 -1.95
CA ILE A 964 54.79 8.10 -0.72
C ILE A 964 54.11 6.95 0.07
N ASP A 965 53.94 5.80 -0.59
CA ASP A 965 52.98 4.76 -0.25
C ASP A 965 53.43 3.84 0.90
N ASP A 966 54.71 3.48 0.92
CA ASP A 966 55.24 2.53 1.92
C ASP A 966 55.25 3.11 3.35
N ASN A 967 55.35 4.44 3.53
CA ASN A 967 55.26 5.05 4.87
C ASN A 967 53.84 4.96 5.45
N MET A 968 52.79 5.18 4.64
CA MET A 968 51.42 4.96 5.09
C MET A 968 51.13 3.47 5.31
N LEU A 969 51.70 2.59 4.48
CA LEU A 969 51.59 1.15 4.67
C LEU A 969 52.27 0.68 5.97
N GLU A 970 53.46 1.20 6.30
CA GLU A 970 54.19 0.86 7.52
C GLU A 970 53.51 1.43 8.78
N PHE A 971 52.93 2.63 8.69
CA PHE A 971 52.07 3.20 9.74
C PHE A 971 50.79 2.37 9.93
N GLY A 972 50.18 1.91 8.83
CA GLY A 972 49.03 1.00 8.83
C GLY A 972 49.34 -0.36 9.44
N LYS A 973 50.50 -0.96 9.12
CA LYS A 973 51.01 -2.18 9.80
C LYS A 973 51.16 -1.96 11.30
N LYS A 974 51.71 -0.82 11.73
CA LYS A 974 51.88 -0.50 13.15
C LYS A 974 50.55 -0.30 13.86
N LEU A 975 49.59 0.40 13.25
CA LEU A 975 48.22 0.49 13.78
C LEU A 975 47.58 -0.89 13.91
N TYR A 976 47.69 -1.72 12.88
CA TYR A 976 47.21 -3.11 12.90
C TYR A 976 47.86 -3.93 14.03
N GLN A 977 49.16 -3.78 14.24
CA GLN A 977 49.92 -4.41 15.34
C GLN A 977 49.66 -3.80 16.74
N PHE A 978 49.06 -2.61 16.82
CA PHE A 978 48.58 -2.01 18.08
C PHE A 978 47.10 -2.32 18.35
N SER A 979 46.37 -2.83 17.36
CA SER A 979 44.96 -3.22 17.45
C SER A 979 44.71 -4.73 17.58
N ALA A 980 45.78 -5.54 17.60
CA ALA A 980 45.77 -7.00 17.65
C ALA A 980 46.56 -7.52 18.85
#